data_AF-A0A356KU95-F1
#
_entry.id   AF-A0A356KU95-F1
#
_cell.length_a   1.000
_cell.length_b   1.000
_cell.length_c   1.000
_cell.angle_alpha   90.00
_cell.angle_beta   90.00
_cell.angle_gamma   90.00
#
_symmetry.space_group_name_H-M   'P 1'
#
loop_
_entity.id
_entity.type
_entity.pdbx_description
1 polymer ?
#
loop_
_entity_poly.entity_id
_entity_poly.type
_entity_poly.pdbx_seq_one_letter_code
_entity_poly.pdbx_strand_id
1 'polypeptide(L)'
;MTHVALGYRFGGVHCGIKVSRKDLALIVSETPAAAAGVVTQNRLRAPCAERAARLLPRADLRAVVVASGNANCLNGPQGPADDERLAELVGEALSCPADSVITASTGPIGVPLPMDPIVSGVPQVVESLGAEPEGAAAAILTTDKTVKLASQTFAHEGQTVTITGLAKGSGMVHPDMATILCYLLTDAACAPEQLQQVLRRAVGETFNQVTVDGDNSTNDQVLLLANGAAKVEVDAACAPFVQAVTEVCRDLTRQVAADGEGATRLIGVCVRGAPSFEDAGALGRAIVGSSLFKCSLYGDHSGWPRLLAALGAAAHQRGLALWAEQVRVSCEGVELYAGAPTGLKADVRKPEVRFEVELGLGEASAWSWGCDLGYDYVSINAVTKSDPLETHSPGLKRRLLVEALTYISRFKGRLAVIKYGGAAMLRDDLKDAFAEDLVLLEAVGLRPVVVHGGGPEISRTLERLGEETRFEDGIRVTDEASVKVVEMVLTGRVNTDIVTRIHNKGGQAIGISGKDGKLLLSKKLEVEGKELGLVGEVTKVNTEVITMLLDGGFIPVISPVGVGEDGLTYNINADTAAAQVAAALEAEKLIFITDVAGVLCEGELMRQLSVQDAEDLIADKTIRGGMIPKVEAMLHALEHGVQSAHIVDGRVQHNLLAELFTDRGVGTWITEEPPRA
;
A
#
# COMPACT_ATOMS: atom_id res chain seq x y z
N MET A 1 -21.37 -4.68 -9.41
CA MET A 1 -20.91 -5.08 -10.76
C MET A 1 -21.01 -3.86 -11.64
N THR A 2 -19.98 -3.56 -12.43
CA THR A 2 -19.99 -2.44 -13.38
C THR A 2 -20.82 -2.86 -14.59
N HIS A 3 -21.83 -2.07 -14.95
CA HIS A 3 -22.58 -2.25 -16.19
C HIS A 3 -21.85 -1.54 -17.33
N VAL A 4 -21.65 -2.25 -18.44
CA VAL A 4 -20.95 -1.72 -19.62
C VAL A 4 -21.98 -1.38 -20.70
N ALA A 5 -21.95 -0.13 -21.18
CA ALA A 5 -22.78 0.32 -22.29
C ALA A 5 -22.52 -0.51 -23.54
N LEU A 6 -23.59 -0.92 -24.22
CA LEU A 6 -23.51 -1.74 -25.43
C LEU A 6 -22.77 -1.01 -26.57
N GLY A 7 -22.10 -1.77 -27.44
CA GLY A 7 -21.43 -1.25 -28.63
C GLY A 7 -20.13 -0.48 -28.37
N TYR A 8 -19.49 -0.69 -27.21
CA TYR A 8 -18.15 -0.20 -26.91
C TYR A 8 -17.16 -1.33 -26.70
N ARG A 9 -15.90 -1.10 -27.08
CA ARG A 9 -14.77 -2.00 -26.85
C ARG A 9 -13.59 -1.24 -26.23
N PHE A 10 -12.83 -1.93 -25.39
CA PHE A 10 -11.80 -1.34 -24.54
C PHE A 10 -10.49 -2.10 -24.69
N GLY A 11 -9.40 -1.35 -24.86
CA GLY A 11 -8.04 -1.87 -24.99
C GLY A 11 -7.11 -1.14 -24.05
N GLY A 12 -6.13 -1.85 -23.51
CA GLY A 12 -5.15 -1.27 -22.60
C GLY A 12 -3.90 -2.11 -22.55
N VAL A 13 -2.79 -1.54 -23.02
CA VAL A 13 -1.50 -2.21 -23.15
C VAL A 13 -0.39 -1.39 -22.52
N HIS A 14 0.75 -2.04 -22.30
CA HIS A 14 2.00 -1.38 -21.99
C HIS A 14 2.81 -1.30 -23.29
N CYS A 15 2.91 -0.11 -23.88
CA CYS A 15 3.69 0.13 -25.09
C CYS A 15 5.06 0.76 -24.81
N GLY A 16 5.31 1.26 -23.60
CA GLY A 16 6.62 1.77 -23.17
C GLY A 16 6.71 3.28 -22.98
N ILE A 17 5.58 3.98 -22.77
CA ILE A 17 5.57 5.38 -22.33
C ILE A 17 5.98 5.46 -20.86
N LYS A 18 5.47 4.54 -20.03
CA LYS A 18 5.91 4.36 -18.63
C LYS A 18 7.01 3.31 -18.57
N VAL A 19 7.73 3.27 -17.45
CA VAL A 19 8.72 2.21 -17.19
C VAL A 19 8.05 0.86 -16.94
N SER A 20 6.89 0.88 -16.31
CA SER A 20 6.07 -0.29 -16.02
C SER A 20 4.60 0.10 -15.97
N ARG A 21 3.71 -0.90 -15.99
CA ARG A 21 2.23 -0.77 -16.09
C ARG A 21 1.74 -0.36 -17.48
N LYS A 22 0.45 -0.60 -17.72
CA LYS A 22 -0.24 -0.17 -18.94
C LYS A 22 -0.21 1.35 -19.06
N ASP A 23 -0.08 1.84 -20.27
CA ASP A 23 0.20 3.25 -20.57
C ASP A 23 -0.41 3.75 -21.90
N LEU A 24 -0.98 2.85 -22.70
CA LEU A 24 -1.79 3.20 -23.86
C LEU A 24 -3.17 2.57 -23.74
N ALA A 25 -4.21 3.42 -23.67
CA ALA A 25 -5.61 3.00 -23.63
C ALA A 25 -6.33 3.34 -24.92
N LEU A 26 -7.29 2.51 -25.31
CA LEU A 26 -8.16 2.76 -26.45
C LEU A 26 -9.61 2.40 -26.09
N ILE A 27 -10.52 3.32 -26.37
CA ILE A 27 -11.97 3.12 -26.26
C ILE A 27 -12.53 3.28 -27.66
N VAL A 28 -13.24 2.27 -28.16
CA VAL A 28 -13.80 2.27 -29.52
C VAL A 28 -15.31 2.12 -29.44
N SER A 29 -16.02 2.96 -30.17
CA SER A 29 -17.43 2.74 -30.47
C SER A 29 -17.56 1.95 -31.77
N GLU A 30 -18.33 0.85 -31.72
CA GLU A 30 -18.53 -0.03 -32.88
C GLU A 30 -19.27 0.69 -34.01
N THR A 31 -20.14 1.63 -33.66
CA THR A 31 -20.83 2.55 -34.58
C THR A 31 -20.32 3.99 -34.38
N PRO A 32 -20.54 4.91 -35.34
CA PRO A 32 -20.35 6.33 -35.10
C PRO A 32 -21.17 6.82 -33.90
N ALA A 33 -20.51 7.47 -32.95
CA ALA A 33 -21.12 7.99 -31.73
C ALA A 33 -21.22 9.51 -31.78
N ALA A 34 -22.37 10.02 -31.33
CA ALA A 34 -22.48 11.41 -30.96
C ALA A 34 -21.62 11.67 -29.71
N ALA A 35 -20.90 12.77 -29.70
CA ALA A 35 -19.93 13.08 -28.67
C ALA A 35 -20.01 14.54 -28.24
N ALA A 36 -19.85 14.76 -26.94
CA ALA A 36 -19.71 16.06 -26.31
C ALA A 36 -18.47 16.10 -25.42
N GLY A 37 -17.94 17.31 -25.17
CA GLY A 37 -16.72 17.49 -24.40
C GLY A 37 -16.72 18.73 -23.52
N VAL A 38 -16.03 18.64 -22.39
CA VAL A 38 -15.60 19.77 -21.57
C VAL A 38 -14.11 19.59 -21.31
N VAL A 39 -13.29 20.60 -21.57
CA VAL A 39 -11.82 20.53 -21.44
C VAL A 39 -11.32 21.53 -20.40
N THR A 40 -10.05 21.52 -20.01
CA THR A 40 -9.46 22.51 -19.05
C THR A 40 -9.56 23.99 -19.49
N GLN A 41 -9.69 24.96 -18.56
CA GLN A 41 -9.63 26.42 -18.86
C GLN A 41 -8.20 26.93 -18.82
N ASN A 42 -7.26 26.11 -18.32
CA ASN A 42 -5.86 26.48 -18.19
C ASN A 42 -5.38 27.10 -19.52
N ARG A 43 -4.68 28.23 -19.46
CA ARG A 43 -4.25 28.97 -20.65
C ARG A 43 -3.07 28.30 -21.36
N LEU A 44 -2.40 27.37 -20.69
CA LEU A 44 -1.29 26.57 -21.21
C LEU A 44 -1.79 25.16 -21.59
N ARG A 45 -2.83 25.07 -22.43
CA ARG A 45 -3.47 23.79 -22.77
C ARG A 45 -2.52 22.87 -23.51
N ALA A 46 -2.64 21.58 -23.23
CA ALA A 46 -2.04 20.55 -24.06
C ALA A 46 -2.76 20.42 -25.42
N PRO A 47 -2.07 19.97 -26.48
CA PRO A 47 -2.65 19.80 -27.81
C PRO A 47 -3.91 18.91 -27.83
N CYS A 48 -3.96 17.84 -27.01
CA CYS A 48 -5.13 16.97 -26.94
C CYS A 48 -6.39 17.70 -26.45
N ALA A 49 -6.25 18.62 -25.48
CA ALA A 49 -7.35 19.45 -25.00
C ALA A 49 -7.78 20.48 -26.06
N GLU A 50 -6.84 21.03 -26.84
CA GLU A 50 -7.16 21.89 -27.99
C GLU A 50 -7.87 21.14 -29.11
N ARG A 51 -7.44 19.89 -29.40
CA ARG A 51 -8.10 19.00 -30.36
C ARG A 51 -9.54 18.72 -29.93
N ALA A 52 -9.75 18.30 -28.69
CA ALA A 52 -11.10 18.05 -28.16
C ALA A 52 -11.98 19.31 -28.22
N ALA A 53 -11.46 20.49 -27.89
CA ALA A 53 -12.19 21.75 -28.00
C ALA A 53 -12.58 22.13 -29.44
N ARG A 54 -11.73 21.77 -30.42
CA ARG A 54 -11.97 22.04 -31.84
C ARG A 54 -13.00 21.07 -32.45
N LEU A 55 -12.94 19.79 -32.06
CA LEU A 55 -13.72 18.72 -32.68
C LEU A 55 -15.08 18.48 -32.02
N LEU A 56 -15.31 18.91 -30.77
CA LEU A 56 -16.54 18.62 -30.03
C LEU A 56 -17.44 19.87 -29.83
N PRO A 57 -18.77 19.71 -29.82
CA PRO A 57 -19.53 18.45 -30.01
C PRO A 57 -19.62 18.01 -31.48
N ARG A 58 -19.81 16.70 -31.74
CA ARG A 58 -19.96 16.13 -33.09
C ARG A 58 -20.77 14.82 -33.10
N ALA A 59 -21.19 14.34 -34.27
CA ALA A 59 -22.08 13.18 -34.42
C ALA A 59 -21.39 11.85 -34.78
N ASP A 60 -20.12 11.90 -35.19
CA ASP A 60 -19.44 10.83 -35.92
C ASP A 60 -18.11 10.40 -35.27
N LEU A 61 -18.00 10.51 -33.94
CA LEU A 61 -16.80 10.07 -33.23
C LEU A 61 -16.71 8.53 -33.22
N ARG A 62 -15.50 7.99 -33.38
CA ARG A 62 -15.23 6.55 -33.40
C ARG A 62 -14.40 6.05 -32.23
N ALA A 63 -13.41 6.82 -31.78
CA ALA A 63 -12.50 6.35 -30.74
C ALA A 63 -11.96 7.46 -29.85
N VAL A 64 -11.52 7.04 -28.67
CA VAL A 64 -10.70 7.83 -27.76
C VAL A 64 -9.42 7.05 -27.47
N VAL A 65 -8.26 7.65 -27.75
CA VAL A 65 -6.95 7.08 -27.41
C VAL A 65 -6.30 7.90 -26.31
N VAL A 66 -5.71 7.24 -25.32
CA VAL A 66 -5.10 7.88 -24.15
C VAL A 66 -3.67 7.41 -23.98
N ALA A 67 -2.73 8.36 -24.07
CA ALA A 67 -1.33 8.17 -23.74
C ALA A 67 -1.07 8.59 -22.30
N SER A 68 -0.73 7.65 -21.44
CA SER A 68 -0.51 7.89 -20.01
C SER A 68 0.97 7.73 -19.66
N GLY A 69 1.49 8.60 -18.80
CA GLY A 69 2.93 8.69 -18.50
C GLY A 69 3.65 9.85 -19.19
N ASN A 70 2.95 10.62 -20.04
CA ASN A 70 3.45 11.85 -20.66
C ASN A 70 2.25 12.77 -20.99
N ALA A 71 2.31 14.04 -20.59
CA ALA A 71 1.21 14.99 -20.84
C ALA A 71 1.18 15.57 -22.25
N ASN A 72 2.25 15.41 -23.03
CA ASN A 72 2.46 16.09 -24.30
C ASN A 72 2.13 17.60 -24.24
N CYS A 73 2.54 18.28 -23.17
CA CYS A 73 2.21 19.68 -22.96
C CYS A 73 3.49 20.52 -22.95
N LEU A 74 3.43 21.74 -23.52
CA LEU A 74 4.57 22.67 -23.62
C LEU A 74 5.79 22.14 -24.40
N ASN A 75 5.56 21.31 -25.43
CA ASN A 75 6.60 20.70 -26.28
C ASN A 75 6.89 21.48 -27.59
N GLY A 76 6.47 22.74 -27.69
CA GLY A 76 6.61 23.54 -28.91
C GLY A 76 5.83 22.96 -30.10
N PRO A 77 6.25 23.24 -31.36
CA PRO A 77 5.56 22.75 -32.56
C PRO A 77 5.44 21.23 -32.68
N GLN A 78 6.33 20.49 -32.00
CA GLN A 78 6.30 19.02 -32.01
C GLN A 78 5.07 18.46 -31.29
N GLY A 79 4.61 19.11 -30.21
CA GLY A 79 3.49 18.59 -29.41
C GLY A 79 2.20 18.41 -30.23
N PRO A 80 1.71 19.46 -30.93
CA PRO A 80 0.57 19.32 -31.83
C PRO A 80 0.78 18.35 -32.99
N ALA A 81 2.01 18.24 -33.51
CA ALA A 81 2.33 17.28 -34.57
C ALA A 81 2.23 15.83 -34.08
N ASP A 82 2.74 15.54 -32.88
CA ASP A 82 2.65 14.22 -32.24
C ASP A 82 1.19 13.85 -31.92
N ASP A 83 0.39 14.82 -31.47
CA ASP A 83 -1.04 14.64 -31.20
C ASP A 83 -1.82 14.27 -32.47
N GLU A 84 -1.59 14.99 -33.58
CA GLU A 84 -2.20 14.65 -34.86
C GLU A 84 -1.74 13.28 -35.35
N ARG A 85 -0.44 12.98 -35.25
CA ARG A 85 0.09 11.69 -35.67
C ARG A 85 -0.48 10.52 -34.86
N LEU A 86 -0.70 10.70 -33.55
CA LEU A 86 -1.38 9.71 -32.71
C LEU A 86 -2.81 9.44 -33.20
N ALA A 87 -3.56 10.49 -33.53
CA ALA A 87 -4.91 10.35 -34.07
C ALA A 87 -4.92 9.64 -35.44
N GLU A 88 -3.97 9.97 -36.33
CA GLU A 88 -3.80 9.31 -37.63
C GLU A 88 -3.48 7.81 -37.47
N LEU A 89 -2.53 7.44 -36.62
CA LEU A 89 -2.16 6.04 -36.40
C LEU A 89 -3.36 5.20 -35.94
N VAL A 90 -4.16 5.72 -35.02
CA VAL A 90 -5.38 5.05 -34.55
C VAL A 90 -6.46 5.04 -35.64
N GLY A 91 -6.62 6.13 -36.38
CA GLY A 91 -7.53 6.22 -37.51
C GLY A 91 -7.22 5.18 -38.59
N GLU A 92 -5.94 5.06 -38.98
CA GLU A 92 -5.43 4.04 -39.90
C GLU A 92 -5.73 2.63 -39.38
N ALA A 93 -5.37 2.34 -38.12
CA ALA A 93 -5.56 1.02 -37.51
C ALA A 93 -7.04 0.61 -37.37
N LEU A 94 -7.94 1.58 -37.18
CA LEU A 94 -9.40 1.36 -37.07
C LEU A 94 -10.15 1.58 -38.39
N SER A 95 -9.46 1.94 -39.47
CA SER A 95 -10.06 2.31 -40.76
C SER A 95 -11.14 3.41 -40.63
N CYS A 96 -10.83 4.46 -39.87
CA CYS A 96 -11.69 5.64 -39.70
C CYS A 96 -10.90 6.96 -39.85
N PRO A 97 -11.56 8.10 -40.13
CA PRO A 97 -10.87 9.38 -40.23
C PRO A 97 -10.18 9.76 -38.92
N ALA A 98 -9.00 10.36 -38.98
CA ALA A 98 -8.28 10.86 -37.79
C ALA A 98 -9.14 11.82 -36.95
N ASP A 99 -9.94 12.67 -37.59
CA ASP A 99 -10.88 13.59 -36.91
C ASP A 99 -12.00 12.87 -36.14
N SER A 100 -12.25 11.58 -36.39
CA SER A 100 -13.15 10.76 -35.58
C SER A 100 -12.47 10.15 -34.35
N VAL A 101 -11.20 10.48 -34.10
CA VAL A 101 -10.41 10.04 -32.93
C VAL A 101 -10.10 11.25 -32.05
N ILE A 102 -10.55 11.20 -30.78
CA ILE A 102 -10.06 12.11 -29.74
C ILE A 102 -8.81 11.51 -29.10
N THR A 103 -7.77 12.31 -28.99
CA THR A 103 -6.57 11.98 -28.24
C THR A 103 -6.67 12.51 -26.81
N ALA A 104 -5.90 11.90 -25.91
CA ALA A 104 -5.72 12.35 -24.55
C ALA A 104 -4.29 12.03 -24.10
N SER A 105 -3.72 12.89 -23.27
CA SER A 105 -2.38 12.68 -22.71
C SER A 105 -2.33 13.10 -21.25
N THR A 106 -1.56 12.40 -20.42
CA THR A 106 -1.39 12.74 -18.99
C THR A 106 -0.05 12.23 -18.45
N GLY A 107 0.64 13.05 -17.66
CA GLY A 107 1.96 12.74 -17.10
C GLY A 107 2.82 13.99 -16.96
N PRO A 108 4.16 13.87 -17.00
CA PRO A 108 5.05 15.02 -16.95
C PRO A 108 4.84 16.00 -18.11
N ILE A 109 4.94 17.30 -17.81
CA ILE A 109 4.87 18.43 -18.75
C ILE A 109 6.28 18.77 -19.25
N GLY A 110 6.41 19.25 -20.49
CA GLY A 110 7.69 19.66 -21.08
C GLY A 110 8.59 18.49 -21.50
N VAL A 111 8.01 17.31 -21.67
CA VAL A 111 8.69 16.10 -22.15
C VAL A 111 8.08 15.69 -23.48
N PRO A 112 8.85 15.60 -24.59
CA PRO A 112 8.34 15.14 -25.88
C PRO A 112 7.64 13.78 -25.78
N LEU A 113 6.55 13.60 -26.52
CA LEU A 113 5.79 12.36 -26.49
C LEU A 113 6.64 11.24 -27.13
N PRO A 114 6.82 10.07 -26.50
CA PRO A 114 7.66 9.01 -27.04
C PRO A 114 6.92 8.28 -28.18
N MET A 115 7.01 8.83 -29.40
CA MET A 115 6.25 8.35 -30.55
C MET A 115 6.67 6.94 -31.02
N ASP A 116 7.94 6.53 -30.89
CA ASP A 116 8.39 5.20 -31.32
C ASP A 116 7.67 4.05 -30.57
N PRO A 117 7.60 4.06 -29.22
CA PRO A 117 6.72 3.18 -28.46
C PRO A 117 5.26 3.22 -28.90
N ILE A 118 4.72 4.40 -29.17
CA ILE A 118 3.31 4.59 -29.54
C ILE A 118 3.01 3.96 -30.90
N VAL A 119 3.85 4.20 -31.92
CA VAL A 119 3.73 3.61 -33.26
C VAL A 119 3.68 2.09 -33.17
N SER A 120 4.53 1.51 -32.32
CA SER A 120 4.58 0.06 -32.10
C SER A 120 3.41 -0.46 -31.24
N GLY A 121 2.86 0.38 -30.38
CA GLY A 121 1.80 0.05 -29.43
C GLY A 121 0.37 0.15 -29.98
N VAL A 122 0.12 1.02 -30.97
CA VAL A 122 -1.22 1.20 -31.55
C VAL A 122 -1.80 -0.12 -32.12
N PRO A 123 -1.07 -0.92 -32.91
CA PRO A 123 -1.58 -2.22 -33.36
C PRO A 123 -1.92 -3.15 -32.18
N GLN A 124 -1.06 -3.19 -31.16
CA GLN A 124 -1.24 -4.05 -29.99
C GLN A 124 -2.48 -3.67 -29.17
N VAL A 125 -2.74 -2.37 -28.99
CA VAL A 125 -3.93 -1.93 -28.23
C VAL A 125 -5.21 -2.24 -29.00
N VAL A 126 -5.19 -2.14 -30.33
CA VAL A 126 -6.32 -2.53 -31.20
C VAL A 126 -6.58 -4.04 -31.12
N GLU A 127 -5.54 -4.88 -31.17
CA GLU A 127 -5.67 -6.33 -30.98
C GLU A 127 -6.22 -6.69 -29.59
N SER A 128 -5.92 -5.88 -28.57
CA SER A 128 -6.39 -6.11 -27.19
C SER A 128 -7.85 -5.74 -26.93
N LEU A 129 -8.57 -5.17 -27.90
CA LEU A 129 -9.93 -4.66 -27.71
C LEU A 129 -10.91 -5.75 -27.24
N GLY A 130 -11.40 -5.64 -26.01
CA GLY A 130 -12.40 -6.51 -25.40
C GLY A 130 -13.66 -5.76 -24.94
N ALA A 131 -14.58 -6.47 -24.28
CA ALA A 131 -15.80 -5.88 -23.74
C ALA A 131 -15.60 -5.18 -22.37
N GLU A 132 -14.55 -5.57 -21.64
CA GLU A 132 -14.35 -5.17 -20.24
C GLU A 132 -13.50 -3.88 -20.12
N PRO A 133 -13.96 -2.84 -19.39
CA PRO A 133 -13.31 -1.54 -19.34
C PRO A 133 -12.04 -1.49 -18.46
N GLU A 134 -11.81 -2.47 -17.60
CA GLU A 134 -10.73 -2.49 -16.61
C GLU A 134 -9.35 -2.36 -17.26
N GLY A 135 -9.17 -2.97 -18.44
CA GLY A 135 -7.93 -2.88 -19.19
C GLY A 135 -7.57 -1.46 -19.59
N ALA A 136 -8.55 -0.72 -20.14
CA ALA A 136 -8.39 0.69 -20.51
C ALA A 136 -8.29 1.59 -19.27
N ALA A 137 -9.14 1.34 -18.25
CA ALA A 137 -9.16 2.11 -17.02
C ALA A 137 -7.84 2.00 -16.23
N ALA A 138 -7.19 0.84 -16.24
CA ALA A 138 -5.85 0.67 -15.68
C ALA A 138 -4.75 1.38 -16.51
N ALA A 139 -4.93 1.49 -17.83
CA ALA A 139 -3.94 2.09 -18.73
C ALA A 139 -3.89 3.62 -18.63
N ILE A 140 -5.01 4.28 -18.28
CA ILE A 140 -5.07 5.75 -18.16
C ILE A 140 -4.43 6.29 -16.86
N LEU A 141 -4.25 5.45 -15.84
CA LEU A 141 -3.76 5.84 -14.50
C LEU A 141 -2.33 6.39 -14.50
N THR A 142 -2.02 7.32 -13.61
CA THR A 142 -0.65 7.83 -13.39
C THR A 142 -0.18 7.54 -11.96
N THR A 143 -0.29 8.53 -11.07
CA THR A 143 -0.05 8.46 -9.63
C THR A 143 -1.24 7.88 -8.86
N ASP A 144 -2.35 7.62 -9.54
CA ASP A 144 -3.55 6.96 -9.00
C ASP A 144 -3.19 5.62 -8.34
N LYS A 145 -3.81 5.30 -7.19
CA LYS A 145 -3.61 4.02 -6.50
C LYS A 145 -4.61 2.97 -7.00
N THR A 146 -5.79 3.40 -7.44
CA THR A 146 -6.88 2.50 -7.83
C THR A 146 -7.53 2.90 -9.17
N VAL A 147 -8.10 1.89 -9.83
CA VAL A 147 -8.96 2.07 -11.01
C VAL A 147 -10.28 2.71 -10.58
N LYS A 148 -10.74 3.72 -11.34
CA LYS A 148 -11.99 4.44 -11.05
C LYS A 148 -13.02 4.13 -12.14
N LEU A 149 -14.07 3.42 -11.75
CA LEU A 149 -15.16 2.98 -12.61
C LEU A 149 -16.49 3.23 -11.90
N ALA A 150 -17.49 3.65 -12.68
CA ALA A 150 -18.86 3.82 -12.20
C ALA A 150 -19.84 3.51 -13.34
N SER A 151 -21.03 3.04 -12.98
CA SER A 151 -22.08 2.78 -13.98
C SER A 151 -23.46 2.96 -13.40
N GLN A 152 -24.41 3.38 -14.24
CA GLN A 152 -25.83 3.46 -13.91
C GLN A 152 -26.66 2.88 -15.04
N THR A 153 -27.84 2.36 -14.70
CA THR A 153 -28.82 1.87 -15.69
C THR A 153 -30.19 2.43 -15.37
N PHE A 154 -30.97 2.77 -16.39
CA PHE A 154 -32.36 3.18 -16.22
C PHE A 154 -33.23 2.65 -17.36
N ALA A 155 -34.52 2.50 -17.09
CA ALA A 155 -35.50 2.10 -18.10
C ALA A 155 -36.03 3.34 -18.83
N HIS A 156 -36.04 3.30 -20.16
CA HIS A 156 -36.67 4.33 -21.00
C HIS A 156 -37.28 3.67 -22.23
N GLU A 157 -38.51 4.04 -22.56
CA GLU A 157 -39.27 3.46 -23.68
C GLU A 157 -39.31 1.91 -23.70
N GLY A 158 -39.28 1.29 -22.52
CA GLY A 158 -39.31 -0.17 -22.36
C GLY A 158 -37.98 -0.88 -22.62
N GLN A 159 -36.88 -0.16 -22.85
CA GLN A 159 -35.53 -0.69 -22.95
C GLN A 159 -34.67 -0.23 -21.77
N THR A 160 -33.58 -0.95 -21.51
CA THR A 160 -32.57 -0.53 -20.53
C THR A 160 -31.49 0.29 -21.24
N VAL A 161 -31.24 1.50 -20.75
CA VAL A 161 -30.12 2.35 -21.13
C VAL A 161 -29.03 2.25 -20.06
N THR A 162 -27.78 2.16 -20.49
CA THR A 162 -26.60 2.08 -19.62
C THR A 162 -25.72 3.30 -19.78
N ILE A 163 -25.20 3.81 -18.67
CA ILE A 163 -24.10 4.78 -18.60
C ILE A 163 -22.91 4.09 -17.95
N THR A 164 -21.76 4.10 -18.59
CA THR A 164 -20.48 3.62 -18.05
C THR A 164 -19.50 4.76 -18.01
N GLY A 165 -18.82 4.95 -16.90
CA GLY A 165 -17.83 5.99 -16.70
C GLY A 165 -16.50 5.41 -16.22
N LEU A 166 -15.42 5.91 -16.78
CA LEU A 166 -14.06 5.63 -16.32
C LEU A 166 -13.27 6.94 -16.21
N ALA A 167 -12.52 7.09 -15.13
CA ALA A 167 -11.80 8.33 -14.85
C ALA A 167 -10.39 8.08 -14.28
N LYS A 168 -9.55 9.11 -14.35
CA LYS A 168 -8.27 9.17 -13.62
C LYS A 168 -8.01 10.58 -13.11
N GLY A 169 -7.23 10.67 -12.05
CA GLY A 169 -6.90 11.91 -11.35
C GLY A 169 -6.69 11.62 -9.88
N SER A 170 -5.57 12.10 -9.35
CA SER A 170 -5.15 11.94 -7.95
C SER A 170 -4.31 13.13 -7.47
N GLY A 171 -3.60 13.81 -8.37
CA GLY A 171 -2.94 15.09 -8.15
C GLY A 171 -3.18 16.02 -9.33
N MET A 172 -2.94 17.32 -9.12
CA MET A 172 -3.33 18.41 -10.01
C MET A 172 -4.83 18.38 -10.28
N VAL A 173 -5.61 18.38 -9.19
CA VAL A 173 -7.08 18.32 -9.22
C VAL A 173 -7.65 19.55 -8.52
N HIS A 174 -8.16 20.51 -9.28
CA HIS A 174 -8.87 21.72 -8.86
C HIS A 174 -9.64 22.31 -10.05
N PRO A 175 -10.88 22.77 -9.86
CA PRO A 175 -11.74 23.01 -11.00
C PRO A 175 -11.58 24.40 -11.61
N ASP A 176 -11.44 24.41 -12.93
CA ASP A 176 -11.89 25.46 -13.85
C ASP A 176 -12.18 24.78 -15.22
N MET A 177 -13.39 24.20 -15.33
CA MET A 177 -13.98 23.32 -16.38
C MET A 177 -13.88 21.80 -16.19
N ALA A 178 -12.74 21.24 -15.76
CA ALA A 178 -12.54 19.84 -15.39
C ALA A 178 -11.11 19.67 -14.88
N THR A 179 -10.82 18.71 -13.99
CA THR A 179 -9.45 18.44 -13.50
C THR A 179 -8.96 17.00 -13.62
N ILE A 180 -9.61 16.27 -14.51
CA ILE A 180 -9.68 14.81 -14.55
C ILE A 180 -9.74 14.42 -16.03
N LEU A 181 -9.14 13.29 -16.42
CA LEU A 181 -9.53 12.63 -17.67
C LEU A 181 -10.68 11.69 -17.35
N CYS A 182 -11.86 11.93 -17.94
CA CYS A 182 -13.05 11.15 -17.70
C CYS A 182 -13.77 10.86 -19.02
N TYR A 183 -14.20 9.60 -19.18
CA TYR A 183 -14.87 9.12 -20.38
C TYR A 183 -16.17 8.44 -19.97
N LEU A 184 -17.28 9.08 -20.35
CA LEU A 184 -18.65 8.60 -20.13
C LEU A 184 -19.18 8.04 -21.44
N LEU A 185 -19.79 6.87 -21.37
CA LEU A 185 -20.24 6.09 -22.52
C LEU A 185 -21.69 5.70 -22.28
N THR A 186 -22.54 5.89 -23.29
CA THR A 186 -23.92 5.41 -23.28
C THR A 186 -24.28 4.70 -24.57
N ASP A 187 -25.16 3.72 -24.44
CA ASP A 187 -25.77 2.98 -25.53
C ASP A 187 -27.05 3.62 -26.07
N ALA A 188 -27.55 4.70 -25.45
CA ALA A 188 -28.61 5.51 -26.04
C ALA A 188 -28.11 6.33 -27.24
N ALA A 189 -29.05 6.75 -28.09
CA ALA A 189 -28.83 7.74 -29.14
C ALA A 189 -29.20 9.14 -28.59
N CYS A 190 -28.37 10.14 -28.86
CA CYS A 190 -28.62 11.51 -28.44
C CYS A 190 -27.93 12.47 -29.41
N ALA A 191 -28.57 13.60 -29.72
CA ALA A 191 -27.96 14.63 -30.57
C ALA A 191 -26.75 15.28 -29.87
N PRO A 192 -25.67 15.64 -30.58
CA PRO A 192 -24.45 16.17 -29.97
C PRO A 192 -24.67 17.41 -29.09
N GLU A 193 -25.56 18.32 -29.50
CA GLU A 193 -25.89 19.54 -28.75
C GLU A 193 -26.64 19.22 -27.46
N GLN A 194 -27.49 18.20 -27.46
CA GLN A 194 -28.21 17.72 -26.28
C GLN A 194 -27.25 17.05 -25.30
N LEU A 195 -26.35 16.19 -25.79
CA LEU A 195 -25.25 15.62 -24.98
C LEU A 195 -24.40 16.71 -24.35
N GLN A 196 -24.09 17.77 -25.08
CA GLN A 196 -23.28 18.87 -24.57
C GLN A 196 -23.98 19.63 -23.43
N GLN A 197 -25.31 19.79 -23.49
CA GLN A 197 -26.08 20.38 -22.39
C GLN A 197 -26.07 19.50 -21.15
N VAL A 198 -26.32 18.19 -21.32
CA VAL A 198 -26.29 17.20 -20.24
C VAL A 198 -24.92 17.17 -19.56
N LEU A 199 -23.86 17.10 -20.37
CA LEU A 199 -22.48 17.02 -19.89
C LEU A 199 -22.07 18.27 -19.11
N ARG A 200 -22.36 19.47 -19.60
CA ARG A 200 -22.04 20.72 -18.89
C ARG A 200 -22.72 20.80 -17.53
N ARG A 201 -23.98 20.38 -17.45
CA ARG A 201 -24.73 20.33 -16.19
C ARG A 201 -24.09 19.33 -15.23
N ALA A 202 -23.88 18.09 -15.67
CA ALA A 202 -23.29 17.04 -14.84
C ALA A 202 -21.92 17.44 -14.30
N VAL A 203 -21.03 17.96 -15.17
CA VAL A 203 -19.69 18.45 -14.78
C VAL A 203 -19.78 19.60 -13.77
N GLY A 204 -20.67 20.57 -14.00
CA GLY A 204 -20.89 21.70 -13.09
C GLY A 204 -21.34 21.27 -11.68
N GLU A 205 -22.20 20.25 -11.61
CA GLU A 205 -22.73 19.70 -10.36
C GLU A 205 -21.77 18.71 -9.65
N THR A 206 -20.70 18.26 -10.31
CA THR A 206 -19.84 17.16 -9.82
C THR A 206 -18.34 17.47 -9.91
N PHE A 207 -17.69 17.29 -11.06
CA PHE A 207 -16.25 17.47 -11.21
C PHE A 207 -15.79 18.92 -10.93
N ASN A 208 -16.68 19.90 -11.11
CA ASN A 208 -16.42 21.28 -10.67
C ASN A 208 -16.58 21.50 -9.16
N GLN A 209 -16.79 20.45 -8.38
CA GLN A 209 -16.93 20.47 -6.93
C GLN A 209 -15.82 19.69 -6.21
N VAL A 210 -14.79 19.20 -6.90
CA VAL A 210 -13.67 18.49 -6.27
C VAL A 210 -12.38 19.29 -6.33
N THR A 211 -11.58 19.23 -5.25
CA THR A 211 -10.19 19.70 -5.24
C THR A 211 -9.33 18.82 -4.36
N VAL A 212 -8.16 18.42 -4.85
CA VAL A 212 -7.12 17.73 -4.08
C VAL A 212 -6.10 18.76 -3.58
N ASP A 213 -5.49 19.52 -4.47
CA ASP A 213 -4.32 20.35 -4.18
C ASP A 213 -4.46 21.83 -4.55
N GLY A 214 -5.47 22.19 -5.33
CA GLY A 214 -5.66 23.58 -5.77
C GLY A 214 -5.07 23.89 -7.13
N ASP A 215 -4.48 22.89 -7.80
CA ASP A 215 -3.79 23.06 -9.08
C ASP A 215 -4.61 22.54 -10.27
N ASN A 216 -4.83 23.40 -11.27
CA ASN A 216 -5.60 23.07 -12.47
C ASN A 216 -4.71 22.45 -13.53
N SER A 217 -5.05 21.26 -14.03
CA SER A 217 -4.25 20.58 -15.03
C SER A 217 -4.35 21.23 -16.41
N THR A 218 -3.29 21.05 -17.20
CA THR A 218 -3.18 21.53 -18.59
C THR A 218 -3.90 20.62 -19.59
N ASN A 219 -4.39 19.46 -19.14
CA ASN A 219 -4.77 18.33 -19.99
C ASN A 219 -6.21 17.87 -19.82
N ASP A 220 -6.96 18.46 -18.89
CA ASP A 220 -8.23 17.88 -18.45
C ASP A 220 -9.27 17.83 -19.55
N GLN A 221 -10.05 16.74 -19.52
CA GLN A 221 -11.10 16.47 -20.48
C GLN A 221 -12.12 15.48 -19.92
N VAL A 222 -13.39 15.88 -19.95
CA VAL A 222 -14.54 15.02 -19.67
C VAL A 222 -15.31 14.86 -20.97
N LEU A 223 -15.45 13.62 -21.45
CA LEU A 223 -16.15 13.31 -22.70
C LEU A 223 -17.40 12.49 -22.40
N LEU A 224 -18.46 12.69 -23.19
CA LEU A 224 -19.66 11.85 -23.18
C LEU A 224 -19.96 11.39 -24.61
N LEU A 225 -19.96 10.08 -24.82
CA LEU A 225 -20.21 9.43 -26.11
C LEU A 225 -21.53 8.64 -26.06
N ALA A 226 -22.33 8.73 -27.12
CA ALA A 226 -23.61 8.06 -27.27
C ALA A 226 -23.70 7.38 -28.65
N ASN A 227 -23.76 6.05 -28.69
CA ASN A 227 -23.62 5.28 -29.93
C ASN A 227 -24.94 4.68 -30.47
N GLY A 228 -26.04 4.79 -29.72
CA GLY A 228 -27.36 4.30 -30.13
C GLY A 228 -27.56 2.78 -30.14
N ALA A 229 -26.64 1.99 -29.60
CA ALA A 229 -26.72 0.53 -29.60
C ALA A 229 -27.97 -0.03 -28.88
N ALA A 230 -28.48 0.67 -27.86
CA ALA A 230 -29.73 0.33 -27.16
C ALA A 230 -30.98 0.62 -27.99
N LYS A 231 -30.86 1.33 -29.12
CA LYS A 231 -31.96 1.74 -30.01
C LYS A 231 -33.05 2.55 -29.30
N VAL A 232 -32.63 3.40 -28.38
CA VAL A 232 -33.46 4.36 -27.64
C VAL A 232 -32.90 5.75 -27.86
N GLU A 233 -33.77 6.73 -28.08
CA GLU A 233 -33.39 8.14 -28.14
C GLU A 233 -33.57 8.82 -26.78
N VAL A 234 -32.60 9.63 -26.38
CA VAL A 234 -32.64 10.47 -25.19
C VAL A 234 -32.19 11.88 -25.53
N ASP A 235 -32.56 12.85 -24.71
CA ASP A 235 -32.19 14.25 -24.86
C ASP A 235 -31.93 14.92 -23.50
N ALA A 236 -31.68 16.23 -23.50
CA ALA A 236 -31.43 16.97 -22.27
C ALA A 236 -32.68 17.17 -21.39
N ALA A 237 -33.88 16.89 -21.91
CA ALA A 237 -35.13 16.92 -21.16
C ALA A 237 -35.46 15.57 -20.49
N CYS A 238 -34.84 14.48 -20.93
CA CYS A 238 -34.96 13.16 -20.32
C CYS A 238 -34.32 13.14 -18.92
N ALA A 239 -35.15 13.39 -17.90
CA ALA A 239 -34.69 13.47 -16.51
C ALA A 239 -33.94 12.22 -16.02
N PRO A 240 -34.37 10.97 -16.32
CA PRO A 240 -33.62 9.77 -15.96
C PRO A 240 -32.21 9.73 -16.57
N PHE A 241 -32.05 10.19 -17.82
CA PHE A 241 -30.75 10.24 -18.49
C PHE A 241 -29.81 11.26 -17.83
N VAL A 242 -30.30 12.49 -17.61
CA VAL A 242 -29.54 13.55 -16.93
C VAL A 242 -29.11 13.10 -15.53
N GLN A 243 -30.03 12.49 -14.79
CA GLN A 243 -29.76 11.97 -13.45
C GLN A 243 -28.70 10.87 -13.47
N ALA A 244 -28.83 9.86 -14.34
CA ALA A 244 -27.87 8.76 -14.44
C ALA A 244 -26.46 9.24 -14.80
N VAL A 245 -26.33 10.15 -15.76
CA VAL A 245 -25.04 10.76 -16.12
C VAL A 245 -24.43 11.52 -14.94
N THR A 246 -25.26 12.30 -14.23
CA THR A 246 -24.82 13.10 -13.07
C THR A 246 -24.39 12.21 -11.91
N GLU A 247 -25.08 11.09 -11.66
CA GLU A 247 -24.74 10.12 -10.61
C GLU A 247 -23.42 9.40 -10.90
N VAL A 248 -23.19 8.97 -12.15
CA VAL A 248 -21.89 8.41 -12.57
C VAL A 248 -20.77 9.43 -12.37
N CYS A 249 -20.97 10.69 -12.76
CA CYS A 249 -19.98 11.74 -12.54
C CYS A 249 -19.73 11.99 -11.05
N ARG A 250 -20.77 11.96 -10.21
CA ARG A 250 -20.67 12.18 -8.76
C ARG A 250 -19.89 11.07 -8.07
N ASP A 251 -20.13 9.82 -8.46
CA ASP A 251 -19.38 8.68 -7.94
C ASP A 251 -17.89 8.80 -8.31
N LEU A 252 -17.58 9.02 -9.60
CA LEU A 252 -16.20 9.21 -10.06
C LEU A 252 -15.52 10.42 -9.40
N THR A 253 -16.25 11.51 -9.15
CA THR A 253 -15.74 12.68 -8.41
C THR A 253 -15.29 12.30 -7.00
N ARG A 254 -16.08 11.50 -6.28
CA ARG A 254 -15.73 11.00 -4.94
C ARG A 254 -14.55 10.04 -4.99
N GLN A 255 -14.50 9.15 -5.98
CA GLN A 255 -13.37 8.23 -6.18
C GLN A 255 -12.07 8.97 -6.45
N VAL A 256 -12.10 10.04 -7.26
CA VAL A 256 -10.94 10.93 -7.47
C VAL A 256 -10.48 11.60 -6.18
N ALA A 257 -11.41 12.17 -5.41
CA ALA A 257 -11.08 12.80 -4.14
C ALA A 257 -10.50 11.80 -3.13
N ALA A 258 -11.08 10.61 -3.02
CA ALA A 258 -10.65 9.57 -2.10
C ALA A 258 -9.26 9.00 -2.45
N ASP A 259 -8.94 8.96 -3.76
CA ASP A 259 -7.64 8.51 -4.28
C ASP A 259 -6.64 9.67 -4.47
N GLY A 260 -6.85 10.79 -3.76
CA GLY A 260 -5.89 11.90 -3.75
C GLY A 260 -4.48 11.42 -3.38
N GLU A 261 -3.45 12.05 -3.95
CA GLU A 261 -2.06 11.67 -3.69
C GLU A 261 -1.75 11.75 -2.19
N GLY A 262 -1.27 10.64 -1.60
CA GLY A 262 -1.01 10.56 -0.17
C GLY A 262 -2.24 10.72 0.75
N ALA A 263 -3.46 10.76 0.19
CA ALA A 263 -4.69 10.85 0.96
C ALA A 263 -4.89 9.59 1.81
N THR A 264 -5.41 9.81 3.03
CA THR A 264 -5.86 8.76 3.94
C THR A 264 -7.36 8.86 4.24
N ARG A 265 -7.98 10.03 3.99
CA ARG A 265 -9.41 10.27 4.21
C ARG A 265 -10.04 11.07 3.08
N LEU A 266 -11.25 10.66 2.67
CA LEU A 266 -12.16 11.46 1.85
C LEU A 266 -12.85 12.51 2.72
N ILE A 267 -12.87 13.75 2.27
CA ILE A 267 -13.53 14.87 2.95
C ILE A 267 -14.69 15.35 2.08
N GLY A 268 -15.88 15.44 2.66
CA GLY A 268 -17.05 16.09 2.06
C GLY A 268 -17.46 17.32 2.86
N VAL A 269 -17.72 18.45 2.20
CA VAL A 269 -18.27 19.65 2.83
C VAL A 269 -19.52 20.07 2.06
N CYS A 270 -20.66 20.10 2.74
CA CYS A 270 -21.91 20.65 2.23
C CYS A 270 -22.07 22.08 2.73
N VAL A 271 -22.05 23.06 1.83
CA VAL A 271 -22.41 24.44 2.17
C VAL A 271 -23.88 24.64 1.85
N ARG A 272 -24.67 25.07 2.83
CA ARG A 272 -26.11 25.30 2.75
C ARG A 272 -26.46 26.75 3.03
N GLY A 273 -27.55 27.19 2.42
CA GLY A 273 -28.08 28.54 2.60
C GLY A 273 -27.19 29.60 1.96
N ALA A 274 -26.56 29.30 0.83
CA ALA A 274 -25.83 30.29 0.03
C ALA A 274 -26.79 30.99 -0.95
N PRO A 275 -26.43 32.16 -1.50
CA PRO A 275 -27.26 32.86 -2.50
C PRO A 275 -27.42 32.09 -3.82
N SER A 276 -26.41 31.31 -4.21
CA SER A 276 -26.41 30.52 -5.45
C SER A 276 -25.65 29.21 -5.29
N PHE A 277 -25.89 28.26 -6.21
CA PHE A 277 -25.13 27.00 -6.28
C PHE A 277 -23.63 27.26 -6.53
N GLU A 278 -23.31 28.27 -7.35
CA GLU A 278 -21.94 28.68 -7.62
C GLU A 278 -21.24 29.16 -6.35
N ASP A 279 -21.91 29.97 -5.54
CA ASP A 279 -21.38 30.43 -4.25
C ASP A 279 -21.20 29.28 -3.27
N ALA A 280 -22.20 28.40 -3.11
CA ALA A 280 -22.10 27.24 -2.23
C ALA A 280 -20.90 26.36 -2.61
N GLY A 281 -20.74 26.07 -3.92
CA GLY A 281 -19.63 25.28 -4.42
C GLY A 281 -18.28 25.98 -4.24
N ALA A 282 -18.18 27.28 -4.52
CA ALA A 282 -16.94 28.03 -4.34
C ALA A 282 -16.49 28.05 -2.87
N LEU A 283 -17.42 28.27 -1.94
CA LEU A 283 -17.14 28.25 -0.50
C LEU A 283 -16.75 26.84 -0.03
N GLY A 284 -17.49 25.81 -0.46
CA GLY A 284 -17.19 24.42 -0.13
C GLY A 284 -15.80 24.00 -0.61
N ARG A 285 -15.44 24.33 -1.85
CA ARG A 285 -14.11 24.07 -2.42
C ARG A 285 -13.00 24.82 -1.70
N ALA A 286 -13.22 26.08 -1.33
CA ALA A 286 -12.23 26.81 -0.56
C ALA A 286 -11.96 26.16 0.81
N ILE A 287 -12.98 25.58 1.44
CA ILE A 287 -12.83 24.81 2.67
C ILE A 287 -12.02 23.53 2.41
N VAL A 288 -12.47 22.66 1.48
CA VAL A 288 -11.79 21.37 1.24
C VAL A 288 -10.40 21.52 0.63
N GLY A 289 -10.09 22.66 0.01
CA GLY A 289 -8.77 23.02 -0.51
C GLY A 289 -7.85 23.69 0.52
N SER A 290 -8.33 24.05 1.71
CA SER A 290 -7.52 24.71 2.73
C SER A 290 -6.47 23.77 3.33
N SER A 291 -5.19 24.02 3.06
CA SER A 291 -4.08 23.20 3.58
C SER A 291 -4.13 23.06 5.11
N LEU A 292 -4.48 24.14 5.83
CA LEU A 292 -4.60 24.11 7.29
C LEU A 292 -5.71 23.16 7.74
N PHE A 293 -6.88 23.21 7.09
CA PHE A 293 -8.01 22.34 7.42
C PHE A 293 -7.68 20.87 7.09
N LYS A 294 -7.14 20.62 5.90
CA LYS A 294 -6.70 19.29 5.45
C LYS A 294 -5.67 18.67 6.40
N CYS A 295 -4.67 19.43 6.86
CA CYS A 295 -3.67 18.96 7.82
C CYS A 295 -4.27 18.69 9.21
N SER A 296 -5.30 19.43 9.64
CA SER A 296 -5.99 19.13 10.90
C SER A 296 -6.64 17.76 10.86
N LEU A 297 -7.31 17.42 9.75
CA LEU A 297 -7.96 16.13 9.59
C LEU A 297 -6.97 14.97 9.49
N TYR A 298 -5.82 15.18 8.82
CA TYR A 298 -4.73 14.21 8.82
C TYR A 298 -4.26 13.88 10.25
N GLY A 299 -4.20 14.89 11.13
CA GLY A 299 -3.84 14.75 12.55
C GLY A 299 -5.00 14.43 13.49
N ASP A 300 -6.09 13.84 13.00
CA ASP A 300 -7.27 13.42 13.79
C ASP A 300 -7.98 14.57 14.55
N HIS A 301 -7.89 15.79 14.04
CA HIS A 301 -8.59 16.96 14.57
C HIS A 301 -9.66 17.45 13.59
N SER A 302 -10.87 17.75 14.09
CA SER A 302 -11.97 18.21 13.24
C SER A 302 -11.73 19.51 12.50
N GLY A 303 -10.75 20.32 12.93
CA GLY A 303 -10.28 21.48 12.17
C GLY A 303 -11.32 22.58 11.96
N TRP A 304 -12.49 22.53 12.63
CA TRP A 304 -13.59 23.47 12.39
C TRP A 304 -13.21 24.96 12.50
N PRO A 305 -12.25 25.42 13.33
CA PRO A 305 -11.83 26.83 13.30
C PRO A 305 -11.11 27.20 12.00
N ARG A 306 -10.32 26.27 11.44
CA ARG A 306 -9.60 26.45 10.18
C ARG A 306 -10.55 26.35 8.98
N LEU A 307 -11.60 25.54 9.08
CA LEU A 307 -12.73 25.55 8.15
C LEU A 307 -13.42 26.92 8.13
N LEU A 308 -13.77 27.48 9.29
CA LEU A 308 -14.39 28.81 9.35
C LEU A 308 -13.47 29.93 8.82
N ALA A 309 -12.16 29.84 9.07
CA ALA A 309 -11.19 30.78 8.51
C ALA A 309 -11.17 30.72 6.97
N ALA A 310 -11.18 29.51 6.38
CA ALA A 310 -11.25 29.34 4.93
C ALA A 310 -12.58 29.85 4.34
N LEU A 311 -13.70 29.54 5.00
CA LEU A 311 -15.02 30.04 4.65
C LEU A 311 -15.08 31.56 4.62
N GLY A 312 -14.58 32.22 5.67
CA GLY A 312 -14.59 33.69 5.77
C GLY A 312 -13.75 34.36 4.68
N ALA A 313 -12.56 33.82 4.37
CA ALA A 313 -11.72 34.33 3.30
C ALA A 313 -12.39 34.19 1.92
N ALA A 314 -13.01 33.03 1.66
CA ALA A 314 -13.72 32.79 0.41
C ALA A 314 -14.99 33.64 0.27
N ALA A 315 -15.74 33.83 1.35
CA ALA A 315 -16.90 34.72 1.39
C ALA A 315 -16.51 36.17 1.04
N HIS A 316 -15.38 36.65 1.56
CA HIS A 316 -14.85 37.97 1.20
C HIS A 316 -14.52 38.10 -0.29
N GLN A 317 -13.84 37.11 -0.88
CA GLN A 317 -13.51 37.10 -2.31
C GLN A 317 -14.77 37.09 -3.20
N ARG A 318 -15.86 36.49 -2.71
CA ARG A 318 -17.17 36.46 -3.40
C ARG A 318 -18.05 37.67 -3.10
N GLY A 319 -17.62 38.59 -2.23
CA GLY A 319 -18.42 39.76 -1.84
C GLY A 319 -19.64 39.42 -0.98
N LEU A 320 -19.61 38.30 -0.25
CA LEU A 320 -20.71 37.84 0.60
C LEU A 320 -20.57 38.40 2.02
N ALA A 321 -21.64 39.00 2.54
CA ALA A 321 -21.69 39.50 3.92
C ALA A 321 -22.05 38.36 4.88
N LEU A 322 -21.04 37.76 5.51
CA LEU A 322 -21.19 36.64 6.43
C LEU A 322 -20.83 37.06 7.87
N TRP A 323 -21.70 36.71 8.82
CA TRP A 323 -21.52 37.03 10.23
C TRP A 323 -21.36 35.76 11.06
N ALA A 324 -20.44 35.78 12.03
CA ALA A 324 -20.06 34.60 12.79
C ALA A 324 -21.24 34.01 13.59
N GLU A 325 -22.19 34.83 14.01
CA GLU A 325 -23.38 34.47 14.78
C GLU A 325 -24.40 33.66 13.96
N GLN A 326 -24.36 33.77 12.63
CA GLN A 326 -25.29 33.10 11.71
C GLN A 326 -24.79 31.73 11.27
N VAL A 327 -23.47 31.52 11.31
CA VAL A 327 -22.85 30.30 10.80
C VAL A 327 -23.03 29.14 11.77
N ARG A 328 -23.40 27.99 11.22
CA ARG A 328 -23.36 26.70 11.93
C ARG A 328 -22.45 25.72 11.20
N VAL A 329 -21.71 24.92 11.96
CA VAL A 329 -20.85 23.86 11.44
C VAL A 329 -21.13 22.58 12.20
N SER A 330 -21.52 21.53 11.48
CA SER A 330 -21.63 20.18 12.02
C SER A 330 -20.69 19.23 11.29
N CYS A 331 -20.28 18.16 11.98
CA CYS A 331 -19.47 17.08 11.43
C CYS A 331 -20.10 15.77 11.85
N GLU A 332 -20.47 14.91 10.89
CA GLU A 332 -21.14 13.63 11.16
C GLU A 332 -22.37 13.77 12.09
N GLY A 333 -23.13 14.87 11.93
CA GLY A 333 -24.30 15.19 12.74
C GLY A 333 -24.00 15.83 14.11
N VAL A 334 -22.74 15.98 14.50
CA VAL A 334 -22.34 16.67 15.74
C VAL A 334 -22.12 18.15 15.45
N GLU A 335 -22.90 19.04 16.09
CA GLU A 335 -22.76 20.49 15.96
C GLU A 335 -21.51 20.99 16.70
N LEU A 336 -20.49 21.44 15.97
CA LEU A 336 -19.20 21.90 16.50
C LEU A 336 -19.17 23.40 16.78
N TYR A 337 -19.96 24.16 16.01
CA TYR A 337 -20.06 25.62 16.10
C TYR A 337 -21.48 26.06 15.71
N ALA A 338 -22.08 26.95 16.51
CA ALA A 338 -23.38 27.55 16.24
C ALA A 338 -23.42 28.98 16.80
N GLY A 339 -22.86 29.95 16.05
CA GLY A 339 -22.62 31.31 16.54
C GLY A 339 -21.56 31.44 17.65
N ALA A 340 -21.23 30.34 18.31
CA ALA A 340 -20.15 30.16 19.28
C ALA A 340 -19.70 28.68 19.28
N PRO A 341 -18.50 28.36 19.82
CA PRO A 341 -18.06 26.98 19.97
C PRO A 341 -18.97 26.19 20.91
N THR A 342 -19.40 24.99 20.53
CA THR A 342 -20.29 24.14 21.36
C THR A 342 -19.54 23.33 22.42
N GLY A 343 -18.22 23.14 22.23
CA GLY A 343 -17.38 22.27 23.06
C GLY A 343 -17.49 20.77 22.74
N LEU A 344 -18.39 20.38 21.82
CA LEU A 344 -18.53 19.00 21.37
C LEU A 344 -17.37 18.58 20.46
N LYS A 345 -17.12 17.27 20.40
CA LYS A 345 -16.10 16.66 19.54
C LYS A 345 -16.76 15.64 18.62
N ALA A 346 -16.46 15.73 17.34
CA ALA A 346 -16.84 14.74 16.34
C ALA A 346 -15.70 13.74 16.12
N ASP A 347 -16.03 12.50 15.77
CA ASP A 347 -15.04 11.51 15.36
C ASP A 347 -14.71 11.70 13.88
N VAL A 348 -13.45 12.03 13.60
CA VAL A 348 -12.92 12.27 12.25
C VAL A 348 -11.91 11.20 11.81
N ARG A 349 -11.81 10.09 12.56
CA ARG A 349 -10.90 8.97 12.24
C ARG A 349 -11.45 8.04 11.16
N LYS A 350 -12.67 8.28 10.70
CA LYS A 350 -13.31 7.48 9.65
C LYS A 350 -12.62 7.72 8.29
N PRO A 351 -12.63 6.73 7.37
CA PRO A 351 -12.11 6.89 6.01
C PRO A 351 -12.83 7.97 5.19
N GLU A 352 -14.08 8.28 5.51
CA GLU A 352 -14.84 9.40 4.96
C GLU A 352 -15.39 10.24 6.10
N VAL A 353 -15.21 11.57 6.00
CA VAL A 353 -15.69 12.53 7.00
C VAL A 353 -16.50 13.62 6.31
N ARG A 354 -17.72 13.86 6.79
CA ARG A 354 -18.64 14.86 6.22
C ARG A 354 -18.92 16.01 7.17
N PHE A 355 -18.83 17.21 6.62
CA PHE A 355 -19.17 18.47 7.28
C PHE A 355 -20.38 19.10 6.61
N GLU A 356 -21.22 19.75 7.41
CA GLU A 356 -22.29 20.63 6.92
C GLU A 356 -22.09 22.03 7.50
N VAL A 357 -22.20 23.04 6.63
CA VAL A 357 -21.99 24.45 6.95
C VAL A 357 -23.24 25.22 6.54
N GLU A 358 -23.95 25.80 7.50
CA GLU A 358 -25.15 26.60 7.24
C GLU A 358 -24.82 28.09 7.33
N LEU A 359 -25.20 28.86 6.31
CA LEU A 359 -24.87 30.29 6.21
C LEU A 359 -26.06 31.23 6.44
N GLY A 360 -27.28 30.82 6.05
CA GLY A 360 -28.49 31.65 6.17
C GLY A 360 -28.55 32.86 5.21
N LEU A 361 -27.83 32.83 4.09
CA LEU A 361 -27.77 33.90 3.08
C LEU A 361 -28.70 33.67 1.87
N GLY A 362 -29.30 32.49 1.75
CA GLY A 362 -30.17 32.08 0.65
C GLY A 362 -30.66 30.65 0.84
N GLU A 363 -31.02 29.97 -0.26
CA GLU A 363 -31.60 28.62 -0.26
C GLU A 363 -30.71 27.58 -0.98
N ALA A 364 -29.63 28.03 -1.63
CA ALA A 364 -28.80 27.13 -2.43
C ALA A 364 -27.87 26.28 -1.55
N SER A 365 -27.56 25.08 -2.03
CA SER A 365 -26.60 24.20 -1.40
C SER A 365 -25.76 23.43 -2.43
N ALA A 366 -24.53 23.09 -2.05
CA ALA A 366 -23.64 22.28 -2.87
C ALA A 366 -22.71 21.44 -1.97
N TRP A 367 -22.43 20.22 -2.42
CA TRP A 367 -21.36 19.40 -1.85
C TRP A 367 -20.07 19.67 -2.60
N SER A 368 -18.98 19.82 -1.86
CA SER A 368 -17.62 19.80 -2.40
C SER A 368 -16.80 18.69 -1.76
N TRP A 369 -15.87 18.13 -2.53
CA TRP A 369 -15.08 16.97 -2.15
C TRP A 369 -13.59 17.26 -2.22
N GLY A 370 -12.83 16.66 -1.31
CA GLY A 370 -11.37 16.68 -1.31
C GLY A 370 -10.83 15.58 -0.41
N CYS A 371 -9.57 15.71 -0.02
CA CYS A 371 -8.90 14.77 0.88
C CYS A 371 -8.07 15.48 1.95
N ASP A 372 -7.55 14.74 2.92
CA ASP A 372 -6.58 15.29 3.88
C ASP A 372 -5.21 15.57 3.22
N LEU A 373 -4.31 16.21 3.97
CA LEU A 373 -2.95 16.57 3.53
C LEU A 373 -1.92 16.04 4.53
N GLY A 374 -1.27 14.94 4.15
CA GLY A 374 -0.26 14.24 4.95
C GLY A 374 1.15 14.30 4.34
N TYR A 375 2.09 13.59 4.97
CA TYR A 375 3.48 13.54 4.52
C TYR A 375 3.65 12.89 3.16
N ASP A 376 2.84 11.86 2.85
CA ASP A 376 2.95 11.13 1.58
C ASP A 376 2.68 12.01 0.36
N TYR A 377 1.74 12.97 0.45
CA TYR A 377 1.52 13.95 -0.62
C TYR A 377 2.81 14.73 -0.92
N VAL A 378 3.49 15.19 0.14
CA VAL A 378 4.76 15.91 0.00
C VAL A 378 5.85 15.00 -0.54
N SER A 379 5.95 13.75 -0.05
CA SER A 379 6.95 12.79 -0.53
C SER A 379 6.79 12.45 -2.01
N ILE A 380 5.55 12.27 -2.48
CA ILE A 380 5.23 12.02 -3.90
C ILE A 380 5.62 13.23 -4.76
N ASN A 381 5.31 14.45 -4.30
CA ASN A 381 5.44 15.67 -5.10
C ASN A 381 6.75 16.44 -4.90
N ALA A 382 7.58 16.10 -3.91
CA ALA A 382 8.85 16.79 -3.67
C ALA A 382 9.93 16.46 -4.72
N VAL A 383 9.69 15.49 -5.61
CA VAL A 383 10.57 15.10 -6.74
C VAL A 383 12.03 14.81 -6.30
N THR A 384 12.26 14.46 -5.03
CA THR A 384 13.61 14.20 -4.51
C THR A 384 13.90 12.69 -4.46
N LYS A 385 15.01 12.28 -5.09
CA LYS A 385 15.62 10.94 -4.94
C LYS A 385 16.62 10.90 -3.77
N SER A 386 16.50 11.79 -2.80
CA SER A 386 17.38 11.83 -1.62
C SER A 386 16.81 10.97 -0.50
N ASP A 387 17.69 10.42 0.33
CA ASP A 387 17.37 9.64 1.52
C ASP A 387 16.21 10.31 2.32
N PRO A 388 15.08 9.60 2.58
CA PRO A 388 13.94 10.14 3.31
C PRO A 388 14.33 10.77 4.64
N LEU A 389 15.41 10.30 5.27
CA LEU A 389 15.90 10.92 6.49
C LEU A 389 16.41 12.34 6.24
N GLU A 390 17.05 12.68 5.11
CA GLU A 390 17.58 14.03 4.88
C GLU A 390 16.51 15.13 4.94
N THR A 391 15.30 14.84 4.45
CA THR A 391 14.18 15.79 4.34
C THR A 391 13.39 15.97 5.64
N HIS A 392 13.55 15.08 6.62
CA HIS A 392 12.86 15.19 7.90
C HIS A 392 13.47 16.26 8.81
N SER A 393 12.60 16.98 9.53
CA SER A 393 13.04 18.07 10.42
C SER A 393 14.07 17.57 11.45
N PRO A 394 15.09 18.38 11.79
CA PRO A 394 16.04 18.04 12.85
C PRO A 394 15.34 17.67 14.17
N GLY A 395 14.13 18.18 14.42
CA GLY A 395 13.32 17.83 15.59
C GLY A 395 12.81 16.37 15.56
N LEU A 396 12.36 15.87 14.41
CA LEU A 396 11.95 14.48 14.27
C LEU A 396 13.14 13.53 14.41
N LYS A 397 14.26 13.84 13.75
CA LYS A 397 15.51 13.07 13.87
C LYS A 397 15.97 12.99 15.33
N ARG A 398 15.95 14.12 16.04
CA ARG A 398 16.30 14.16 17.47
C ARG A 398 15.35 13.32 18.32
N ARG A 399 14.04 13.37 18.08
CA ARG A 399 13.08 12.54 18.83
C ARG A 399 13.28 11.06 18.58
N LEU A 400 13.40 10.65 17.31
CA LEU A 400 13.70 9.26 16.94
C LEU A 400 15.00 8.77 17.57
N LEU A 401 16.07 9.58 17.53
CA LEU A 401 17.34 9.23 18.16
C LEU A 401 17.24 9.15 19.69
N VAL A 402 16.54 10.08 20.33
CA VAL A 402 16.35 10.07 21.79
C VAL A 402 15.50 8.89 22.23
N GLU A 403 14.42 8.58 21.52
CA GLU A 403 13.59 7.39 21.77
C GLU A 403 14.42 6.13 21.58
N ALA A 404 15.09 5.97 20.42
CA ALA A 404 15.94 4.81 20.13
C ALA A 404 17.06 4.63 21.19
N LEU A 405 17.76 5.69 21.59
CA LEU A 405 18.78 5.65 22.63
C LEU A 405 18.20 5.30 24.02
N THR A 406 16.96 5.73 24.30
CA THR A 406 16.27 5.35 25.54
C THR A 406 15.96 3.86 25.55
N TYR A 407 15.52 3.28 24.43
CA TYR A 407 15.36 1.81 24.34
C TYR A 407 16.69 1.08 24.48
N ILE A 408 17.72 1.51 23.74
CA ILE A 408 19.08 0.97 23.86
C ILE A 408 19.54 0.89 25.32
N SER A 409 19.29 1.94 26.11
CA SER A 409 19.69 1.97 27.52
C SER A 409 19.05 0.86 28.37
N ARG A 410 17.86 0.36 28.01
CA ARG A 410 17.16 -0.73 28.71
C ARG A 410 17.79 -2.10 28.44
N PHE A 411 18.46 -2.26 27.30
CA PHE A 411 19.02 -3.53 26.86
C PHE A 411 20.51 -3.71 27.18
N LYS A 412 21.17 -2.66 27.69
CA LYS A 412 22.57 -2.73 28.06
C LYS A 412 22.81 -3.83 29.12
N GLY A 413 23.68 -4.77 28.79
CA GLY A 413 24.05 -5.91 29.63
C GLY A 413 23.06 -7.08 29.60
N ARG A 414 21.92 -6.95 28.90
CA ARG A 414 20.91 -8.01 28.82
C ARG A 414 21.32 -9.08 27.82
N LEU A 415 21.03 -10.34 28.16
CA LEU A 415 21.33 -11.50 27.33
C LEU A 415 20.11 -11.84 26.46
N ALA A 416 20.34 -12.05 25.17
CA ALA A 416 19.30 -12.48 24.24
C ALA A 416 19.78 -13.70 23.45
N VAL A 417 18.99 -14.77 23.46
CA VAL A 417 19.25 -15.95 22.62
C VAL A 417 18.42 -15.83 21.35
N ILE A 418 19.08 -15.82 20.21
CA ILE A 418 18.48 -15.62 18.89
C ILE A 418 18.57 -16.93 18.11
N LYS A 419 17.44 -17.57 17.92
CA LYS A 419 17.33 -18.71 17.04
C LYS A 419 17.27 -18.21 15.60
N TYR A 420 18.31 -18.49 14.82
CA TYR A 420 18.43 -18.11 13.43
C TYR A 420 18.17 -19.30 12.50
N GLY A 421 17.08 -19.28 11.74
CA GLY A 421 16.69 -20.40 10.88
C GLY A 421 15.62 -20.05 9.84
N GLY A 422 15.39 -20.93 8.87
CA GLY A 422 14.29 -20.78 7.91
C GLY A 422 14.62 -19.85 6.73
N ALA A 423 13.62 -19.09 6.25
CA ALA A 423 13.73 -18.27 5.04
C ALA A 423 14.82 -17.18 5.11
N ALA A 424 15.15 -16.70 6.31
CA ALA A 424 16.22 -15.71 6.54
C ALA A 424 17.62 -16.21 6.12
N MET A 425 17.80 -17.54 6.00
CA MET A 425 19.06 -18.17 5.60
C MET A 425 19.15 -18.45 4.09
N LEU A 426 18.13 -18.10 3.30
CA LEU A 426 18.05 -18.47 1.88
C LEU A 426 18.66 -17.42 0.94
N ARG A 427 18.61 -16.14 1.30
CA ARG A 427 19.10 -15.04 0.46
C ARG A 427 20.26 -14.30 1.13
N ASP A 428 21.27 -13.93 0.34
CA ASP A 428 22.46 -13.27 0.86
C ASP A 428 22.17 -11.91 1.49
N ASP A 429 21.23 -11.13 0.93
CA ASP A 429 20.86 -9.83 1.48
C ASP A 429 20.21 -9.94 2.88
N LEU A 430 19.43 -10.99 3.15
CA LEU A 430 18.85 -11.24 4.46
C LEU A 430 19.88 -11.74 5.48
N LYS A 431 20.85 -12.56 5.04
CA LYS A 431 21.97 -13.00 5.88
C LYS A 431 22.85 -11.83 6.30
N ASP A 432 23.15 -10.93 5.36
CA ASP A 432 23.99 -9.76 5.61
C ASP A 432 23.27 -8.75 6.51
N ALA A 433 21.96 -8.55 6.33
CA ALA A 433 21.16 -7.73 7.23
C ALA A 433 21.12 -8.31 8.65
N PHE A 434 20.93 -9.62 8.80
CA PHE A 434 20.96 -10.28 10.10
C PHE A 434 22.32 -10.13 10.81
N ALA A 435 23.43 -10.30 10.08
CA ALA A 435 24.76 -10.09 10.63
C ALA A 435 24.98 -8.63 11.08
N GLU A 436 24.49 -7.67 10.29
CA GLU A 436 24.54 -6.25 10.64
C GLU A 436 23.71 -5.93 11.89
N ASP A 437 22.50 -6.49 12.00
CA ASP A 437 21.66 -6.36 13.18
C ASP A 437 22.38 -6.86 14.45
N LEU A 438 23.03 -8.03 14.39
CA LEU A 438 23.78 -8.58 15.51
C LEU A 438 24.93 -7.67 15.97
N VAL A 439 25.69 -7.11 15.02
CA VAL A 439 26.80 -6.19 15.33
C VAL A 439 26.27 -4.90 15.94
N LEU A 440 25.17 -4.35 15.42
CA LEU A 440 24.55 -3.17 15.97
C LEU A 440 24.02 -3.42 17.39
N LEU A 441 23.37 -4.57 17.62
CA LEU A 441 22.87 -4.97 18.94
C LEU A 441 23.99 -5.15 19.97
N GLU A 442 25.09 -5.80 19.59
CA GLU A 442 26.27 -5.94 20.44
C GLU A 442 26.88 -4.57 20.76
N ALA A 443 27.05 -3.70 19.75
CA ALA A 443 27.62 -2.37 19.91
C ALA A 443 26.81 -1.46 20.87
N VAL A 444 25.49 -1.65 20.93
CA VAL A 444 24.62 -0.91 21.87
C VAL A 444 24.52 -1.57 23.26
N GLY A 445 25.23 -2.68 23.46
CA GLY A 445 25.42 -3.34 24.75
C GLY A 445 24.51 -4.54 25.01
N LEU A 446 23.75 -5.04 24.03
CA LEU A 446 23.08 -6.34 24.14
C LEU A 446 24.15 -7.45 24.11
N ARG A 447 23.90 -8.57 24.78
CA ARG A 447 24.76 -9.76 24.76
C ARG A 447 24.08 -10.88 23.95
N PRO A 448 24.18 -10.88 22.61
CA PRO A 448 23.49 -11.87 21.78
C PRO A 448 24.21 -13.22 21.77
N VAL A 449 23.42 -14.30 21.83
CA VAL A 449 23.85 -15.69 21.59
C VAL A 449 23.04 -16.23 20.44
N VAL A 450 23.68 -16.69 19.37
CA VAL A 450 22.98 -17.21 18.18
C VAL A 450 22.92 -18.73 18.26
N VAL A 451 21.74 -19.31 18.08
CA VAL A 451 21.57 -20.75 17.85
C VAL A 451 20.98 -20.95 16.46
N HIS A 452 21.67 -21.65 15.57
CA HIS A 452 21.26 -21.69 14.16
C HIS A 452 20.64 -23.02 13.73
N GLY A 453 19.77 -22.97 12.72
CA GLY A 453 19.32 -24.15 11.98
C GLY A 453 20.19 -24.44 10.76
N GLY A 454 19.75 -25.35 9.90
CA GLY A 454 20.42 -25.64 8.63
C GLY A 454 19.75 -26.72 7.79
N GLY A 455 18.46 -26.98 8.02
CA GLY A 455 17.71 -28.08 7.41
C GLY A 455 17.87 -28.18 5.88
N PRO A 456 17.67 -27.09 5.12
CA PRO A 456 17.82 -27.12 3.66
C PRO A 456 19.22 -27.49 3.18
N GLU A 457 20.28 -27.03 3.84
CA GLU A 457 21.66 -27.35 3.47
C GLU A 457 22.03 -28.80 3.84
N ILE A 458 21.48 -29.33 4.93
CA ILE A 458 21.62 -30.75 5.28
C ILE A 458 20.97 -31.62 4.21
N SER A 459 19.71 -31.36 3.87
CA SER A 459 18.98 -32.13 2.84
C SER A 459 19.72 -32.12 1.51
N ARG A 460 20.15 -30.93 1.05
CA ARG A 460 20.91 -30.77 -0.20
C ARG A 460 22.22 -31.56 -0.18
N THR A 461 22.89 -31.67 0.96
CA THR A 461 24.16 -32.40 1.08
C THR A 461 23.92 -33.91 1.08
N LEU A 462 22.91 -34.40 1.80
CA LEU A 462 22.51 -35.81 1.80
C LEU A 462 22.10 -36.27 0.40
N GLU A 463 21.27 -35.49 -0.30
CA GLU A 463 20.86 -35.80 -1.68
C GLU A 463 22.06 -35.90 -2.64
N ARG A 464 23.07 -35.03 -2.50
CA ARG A 464 24.31 -35.09 -3.29
C ARG A 464 25.17 -36.31 -2.99
N LEU A 465 25.02 -36.90 -1.81
CA LEU A 465 25.67 -38.14 -1.41
C LEU A 465 24.85 -39.39 -1.79
N GLY A 466 23.67 -39.21 -2.40
CA GLY A 466 22.78 -40.29 -2.78
C GLY A 466 21.92 -40.82 -1.64
N GLU A 467 21.85 -40.12 -0.51
CA GLU A 467 21.07 -40.50 0.67
C GLU A 467 19.69 -39.82 0.64
N GLU A 468 18.64 -40.57 1.00
CA GLU A 468 17.29 -40.04 1.12
C GLU A 468 17.09 -39.29 2.43
N THR A 469 16.55 -38.07 2.36
CA THR A 469 16.10 -37.36 3.57
C THR A 469 14.73 -37.87 4.01
N ARG A 470 14.63 -38.34 5.26
CA ARG A 470 13.35 -38.78 5.88
C ARG A 470 12.98 -37.90 7.08
N PHE A 471 11.69 -37.61 7.21
CA PHE A 471 11.12 -36.88 8.33
C PHE A 471 9.94 -37.65 8.92
N GLU A 472 9.85 -37.66 10.25
CA GLU A 472 8.70 -38.16 11.01
C GLU A 472 8.19 -37.04 11.92
N ASP A 473 6.94 -36.61 11.73
CA ASP A 473 6.31 -35.51 12.47
C ASP A 473 7.17 -34.24 12.58
N GLY A 474 7.84 -33.88 11.48
CA GLY A 474 8.70 -32.70 11.38
C GLY A 474 10.10 -32.86 11.98
N ILE A 475 10.42 -34.02 12.57
CA ILE A 475 11.75 -34.36 13.06
C ILE A 475 12.50 -35.16 12.00
N ARG A 476 13.76 -34.82 11.74
CA ARG A 476 14.59 -35.55 10.78
C ARG A 476 15.05 -36.87 11.38
N VAL A 477 14.68 -37.99 10.76
CA VAL A 477 15.26 -39.30 11.09
C VAL A 477 16.73 -39.26 10.73
N THR A 478 17.60 -39.54 11.70
CA THR A 478 19.04 -39.33 11.57
C THR A 478 19.78 -40.62 11.96
N ASP A 479 20.20 -41.43 10.99
CA ASP A 479 21.03 -42.61 11.27
C ASP A 479 22.53 -42.27 11.49
N GLU A 480 23.36 -43.30 11.72
CA GLU A 480 24.79 -43.14 11.97
C GLU A 480 25.57 -42.48 10.82
N ALA A 481 25.13 -42.65 9.57
CA ALA A 481 25.77 -42.02 8.42
C ALA A 481 25.32 -40.56 8.31
N SER A 482 24.02 -40.33 8.46
CA SER A 482 23.37 -39.03 8.37
C SER A 482 23.83 -38.08 9.46
N VAL A 483 24.06 -38.54 10.69
CA VAL A 483 24.48 -37.65 11.80
C VAL A 483 25.83 -37.00 11.53
N LYS A 484 26.75 -37.70 10.86
CA LYS A 484 28.07 -37.16 10.49
C LYS A 484 27.93 -36.05 9.46
N VAL A 485 27.03 -36.22 8.50
CA VAL A 485 26.71 -35.19 7.50
C VAL A 485 26.06 -33.99 8.18
N VAL A 486 25.11 -34.21 9.09
CA VAL A 486 24.48 -33.15 9.89
C VAL A 486 25.55 -32.34 10.64
N GLU A 487 26.45 -33.01 11.36
CA GLU A 487 27.54 -32.38 12.11
C GLU A 487 28.44 -31.54 11.19
N MET A 488 28.90 -32.13 10.08
CA MET A 488 29.77 -31.43 9.12
C MET A 488 29.09 -30.21 8.49
N VAL A 489 27.81 -30.31 8.13
CA VAL A 489 27.07 -29.23 7.47
C VAL A 489 26.76 -28.11 8.45
N LEU A 490 26.20 -28.44 9.62
CA LEU A 490 25.82 -27.44 10.61
C LEU A 490 27.06 -26.74 11.16
N THR A 491 28.04 -27.47 11.67
CA THR A 491 29.21 -26.90 12.32
C THR A 491 30.25 -26.40 11.32
N GLY A 492 30.49 -27.13 10.22
CA GLY A 492 31.58 -26.81 9.30
C GLY A 492 31.24 -25.76 8.25
N ARG A 493 29.97 -25.64 7.85
CA ARG A 493 29.55 -24.78 6.73
C ARG A 493 28.57 -23.68 7.13
N VAL A 494 27.46 -24.04 7.78
CA VAL A 494 26.43 -23.05 8.11
C VAL A 494 26.90 -22.13 9.22
N ASN A 495 27.46 -22.70 10.29
CA ASN A 495 28.00 -21.96 11.42
C ASN A 495 29.11 -20.98 10.98
N THR A 496 30.05 -21.44 10.16
CA THR A 496 31.18 -20.65 9.66
C THR A 496 30.75 -19.56 8.68
N ASP A 497 29.71 -19.76 7.86
CA ASP A 497 29.10 -18.71 7.02
C ASP A 497 28.53 -17.57 7.88
N ILE A 498 27.78 -17.90 8.94
CA ILE A 498 27.22 -16.89 9.88
C ILE A 498 28.35 -16.11 10.55
N VAL A 499 29.36 -16.79 11.09
CA VAL A 499 30.53 -16.16 11.74
C VAL A 499 31.25 -15.23 10.77
N THR A 500 31.48 -15.67 9.53
CA THR A 500 32.17 -14.86 8.51
C THR A 500 31.40 -13.59 8.19
N ARG A 501 30.07 -13.66 8.11
CA ARG A 501 29.25 -12.47 7.83
C ARG A 501 29.26 -11.48 8.98
N ILE A 502 29.21 -11.96 10.22
CA ILE A 502 29.35 -11.10 11.40
C ILE A 502 30.70 -10.38 11.39
N HIS A 503 31.79 -11.10 11.07
CA HIS A 503 33.12 -10.49 10.93
C HIS A 503 33.18 -9.44 9.81
N ASN A 504 32.57 -9.71 8.66
CA ASN A 504 32.53 -8.76 7.54
C ASN A 504 31.78 -7.46 7.88
N LYS A 505 30.87 -7.50 8.87
CA LYS A 505 30.17 -6.34 9.41
C LYS A 505 30.89 -5.66 10.58
N GLY A 506 32.06 -6.16 10.97
CA GLY A 506 32.92 -5.60 12.01
C GLY A 506 32.73 -6.20 13.41
N GLY A 507 31.82 -7.17 13.57
CA GLY A 507 31.65 -7.90 14.82
C GLY A 507 32.74 -8.93 15.07
N GLN A 508 32.73 -9.51 16.27
CA GLN A 508 33.59 -10.64 16.64
C GLN A 508 32.68 -11.81 17.02
N ALA A 509 32.74 -12.91 16.26
CA ALA A 509 31.90 -14.08 16.49
C ALA A 509 32.75 -15.36 16.58
N ILE A 510 32.33 -16.28 17.45
CA ILE A 510 32.99 -17.58 17.58
C ILE A 510 31.95 -18.68 17.36
N GLY A 511 32.25 -19.50 16.35
CA GLY A 511 31.50 -20.69 16.02
C GLY A 511 31.82 -21.85 16.93
N ILE A 512 30.80 -22.38 17.62
CA ILE A 512 30.90 -23.57 18.48
C ILE A 512 29.75 -24.53 18.21
N SER A 513 29.93 -25.78 18.57
CA SER A 513 28.92 -26.82 18.57
C SER A 513 28.50 -27.19 20.00
N GLY A 514 27.39 -27.90 20.13
CA GLY A 514 27.00 -28.48 21.42
C GLY A 514 28.01 -29.49 21.99
N LYS A 515 28.99 -29.96 21.20
CA LYS A 515 30.06 -30.86 21.67
C LYS A 515 31.18 -30.10 22.37
N ASP A 516 31.42 -28.86 21.99
CA ASP A 516 32.53 -28.05 22.50
C ASP A 516 32.30 -27.72 23.98
N GLY A 517 33.23 -28.14 24.85
CA GLY A 517 33.08 -28.02 26.30
C GLY A 517 31.86 -28.78 26.88
N LYS A 518 31.31 -29.75 26.14
CA LYS A 518 30.04 -30.43 26.47
C LYS A 518 28.88 -29.45 26.65
N LEU A 519 28.80 -28.43 25.78
CA LEU A 519 27.81 -27.36 25.83
C LEU A 519 26.37 -27.89 25.82
N LEU A 520 26.03 -28.86 24.97
CA LEU A 520 24.73 -29.53 24.92
C LEU A 520 24.93 -31.02 25.24
N LEU A 521 24.85 -31.38 26.52
CA LEU A 521 24.73 -32.78 26.92
C LEU A 521 23.35 -33.28 26.52
N SER A 522 23.31 -34.45 25.89
CA SER A 522 22.08 -34.98 25.31
C SER A 522 21.95 -36.48 25.53
N LYS A 523 20.73 -36.97 25.52
CA LYS A 523 20.43 -38.40 25.42
C LYS A 523 19.62 -38.65 24.16
N LYS A 524 19.55 -39.91 23.72
CA LYS A 524 18.67 -40.29 22.61
C LYS A 524 17.23 -39.89 22.93
N LEU A 525 16.57 -39.26 21.97
CA LEU A 525 15.15 -38.92 22.05
C LEU A 525 14.33 -40.19 21.78
N GLU A 526 13.61 -40.66 22.78
CA GLU A 526 12.67 -41.78 22.66
C GLU A 526 11.25 -41.24 22.48
N VAL A 527 10.64 -41.53 21.34
CA VAL A 527 9.24 -41.20 21.06
C VAL A 527 8.49 -42.51 20.81
N GLU A 528 7.41 -42.75 21.55
CA GLU A 528 6.64 -44.00 21.44
C GLU A 528 6.23 -44.27 19.98
N GLY A 529 6.60 -45.45 19.48
CA GLY A 529 6.25 -45.91 18.13
C GLY A 529 7.07 -45.31 16.99
N LYS A 530 8.15 -44.56 17.25
CA LYS A 530 9.00 -43.94 16.21
C LYS A 530 10.47 -44.32 16.36
N GLU A 531 11.14 -44.48 15.22
CA GLU A 531 12.57 -44.81 15.17
C GLU A 531 13.37 -43.66 14.55
N LEU A 532 13.71 -42.67 15.37
CA LEU A 532 14.33 -41.42 14.92
C LEU A 532 15.86 -41.50 14.73
N GLY A 533 16.49 -42.60 15.15
CA GLY A 533 17.95 -42.76 15.11
C GLY A 533 18.68 -41.91 16.17
N LEU A 534 19.79 -41.28 15.79
CA LEU A 534 20.64 -40.38 16.59
C LEU A 534 20.06 -38.95 16.65
N VAL A 535 18.78 -38.85 17.00
CA VAL A 535 18.13 -37.60 17.39
C VAL A 535 18.18 -37.51 18.91
N GLY A 536 18.50 -36.33 19.44
CA GLY A 536 18.71 -36.14 20.87
C GLY A 536 17.80 -35.11 21.53
N GLU A 537 17.61 -35.32 22.82
CA GLU A 537 17.01 -34.37 23.76
C GLU A 537 18.14 -33.81 24.65
N VAL A 538 18.18 -32.49 24.82
CA VAL A 538 19.15 -31.82 25.72
C VAL A 538 18.80 -32.17 27.17
N THR A 539 19.77 -32.72 27.91
CA THR A 539 19.62 -33.01 29.34
C THR A 539 20.26 -31.96 30.21
N LYS A 540 21.32 -31.30 29.73
CA LYS A 540 22.02 -30.23 30.43
C LYS A 540 22.74 -29.31 29.45
N VAL A 541 22.67 -28.01 29.72
CA VAL A 541 23.48 -27.00 29.01
C VAL A 541 24.65 -26.58 29.89
N ASN A 542 25.88 -26.65 29.38
CA ASN A 542 27.05 -26.07 30.04
C ASN A 542 27.22 -24.60 29.60
N THR A 543 26.92 -23.67 30.49
CA THR A 543 26.94 -22.24 30.20
C THR A 543 28.33 -21.62 30.28
N GLU A 544 29.32 -22.30 30.89
CA GLU A 544 30.66 -21.73 31.13
C GLU A 544 31.33 -21.24 29.85
N VAL A 545 31.26 -22.03 28.78
CA VAL A 545 31.85 -21.67 27.48
C VAL A 545 31.14 -20.44 26.88
N ILE A 546 29.81 -20.38 26.97
CA ILE A 546 29.03 -19.28 26.43
C ILE A 546 29.35 -17.99 27.19
N THR A 547 29.34 -18.05 28.53
CA THR A 547 29.64 -16.91 29.40
C THR A 547 31.05 -16.39 29.16
N MET A 548 32.05 -17.28 29.06
CA MET A 548 33.43 -16.91 28.77
C MET A 548 33.56 -16.15 27.44
N LEU A 549 32.86 -16.61 26.38
CA LEU A 549 32.87 -15.95 25.08
C LEU A 549 32.20 -14.57 25.15
N LEU A 550 31.03 -14.48 25.79
CA LEU A 550 30.32 -13.23 25.96
C LEU A 550 31.11 -12.21 26.79
N ASP A 551 31.77 -12.65 27.86
CA ASP A 551 32.63 -11.80 28.70
C ASP A 551 33.88 -11.32 27.94
N GLY A 552 34.33 -12.11 26.96
CA GLY A 552 35.39 -11.74 26.02
C GLY A 552 34.97 -10.80 24.89
N GLY A 553 33.69 -10.40 24.82
CA GLY A 553 33.15 -9.56 23.74
C GLY A 553 32.91 -10.31 22.43
N PHE A 554 32.80 -11.64 22.46
CA PHE A 554 32.46 -12.44 21.29
C PHE A 554 30.97 -12.78 21.27
N ILE A 555 30.39 -12.82 20.06
CA ILE A 555 29.06 -13.34 19.78
C ILE A 555 29.16 -14.86 19.59
N PRO A 556 28.65 -15.69 20.51
CA PRO A 556 28.68 -17.14 20.35
C PRO A 556 27.65 -17.56 19.28
N VAL A 557 28.09 -18.37 18.32
CA VAL A 557 27.23 -18.95 17.28
C VAL A 557 27.24 -20.47 17.44
N ILE A 558 26.12 -21.01 17.91
CA ILE A 558 25.99 -22.40 18.38
C ILE A 558 25.27 -23.25 17.32
N SER A 559 25.90 -24.36 16.92
CA SER A 559 25.25 -25.42 16.13
C SER A 559 24.54 -26.43 17.06
N PRO A 560 23.30 -26.85 16.73
CA PRO A 560 22.48 -27.71 17.59
C PRO A 560 22.86 -29.21 17.45
N VAL A 561 24.13 -29.51 17.74
CA VAL A 561 24.72 -30.84 17.68
C VAL A 561 25.18 -31.23 19.09
N GLY A 562 24.46 -32.14 19.74
CA GLY A 562 24.74 -32.56 21.12
C GLY A 562 25.71 -33.72 21.24
N VAL A 563 26.18 -33.95 22.47
CA VAL A 563 27.00 -35.09 22.84
C VAL A 563 26.36 -35.87 23.99
N GLY A 564 26.29 -37.18 23.87
CA GLY A 564 25.85 -38.05 24.95
C GLY A 564 26.97 -38.49 25.89
N GLU A 565 26.57 -39.03 27.05
CA GLU A 565 27.51 -39.67 27.98
C GLU A 565 28.13 -40.94 27.38
N ASP A 566 27.45 -41.54 26.39
CA ASP A 566 27.92 -42.62 25.53
C ASP A 566 28.98 -42.17 24.51
N GLY A 567 29.27 -40.87 24.41
CA GLY A 567 30.19 -40.29 23.44
C GLY A 567 29.61 -40.17 22.02
N LEU A 568 28.34 -40.51 21.82
CA LEU A 568 27.66 -40.38 20.53
C LEU A 568 27.25 -38.93 20.28
N THR A 569 27.10 -38.62 19.00
CA THR A 569 26.62 -37.31 18.52
C THR A 569 25.13 -37.40 18.26
N TYR A 570 24.39 -36.37 18.68
CA TYR A 570 22.95 -36.30 18.50
C TYR A 570 22.56 -35.04 17.74
N ASN A 571 21.67 -35.19 16.75
CA ASN A 571 21.03 -34.08 16.06
C ASN A 571 19.88 -33.53 16.92
N ILE A 572 19.89 -32.23 17.22
CA ILE A 572 18.91 -31.59 18.09
C ILE A 572 18.08 -30.59 17.28
N ASN A 573 16.79 -30.49 17.57
CA ASN A 573 15.97 -29.42 17.02
C ASN A 573 16.51 -28.04 17.45
N ALA A 574 16.75 -27.15 16.48
CA ALA A 574 17.33 -25.83 16.74
C ALA A 574 16.44 -24.94 17.62
N ASP A 575 15.11 -25.06 17.53
CA ASP A 575 14.15 -24.32 18.36
C ASP A 575 14.27 -24.78 19.82
N THR A 576 14.28 -26.10 20.06
CA THR A 576 14.48 -26.69 21.40
C THR A 576 15.87 -26.38 21.96
N ALA A 577 16.92 -26.48 21.14
CA ALA A 577 18.28 -26.14 21.57
C ALA A 577 18.37 -24.66 21.98
N ALA A 578 17.76 -23.75 21.22
CA ALA A 578 17.72 -22.33 21.56
C ALA A 578 16.96 -22.08 22.85
N ALA A 579 15.81 -22.72 23.05
CA ALA A 579 15.03 -22.63 24.28
C ALA A 579 15.80 -23.12 25.51
N GLN A 580 16.48 -24.27 25.40
CA GLN A 580 17.27 -24.84 26.50
C GLN A 580 18.49 -23.98 26.83
N VAL A 581 19.17 -23.43 25.81
CA VAL A 581 20.28 -22.47 26.00
C VAL A 581 19.78 -21.19 26.67
N ALA A 582 18.63 -20.67 26.25
CA ALA A 582 18.04 -19.46 26.82
C ALA A 582 17.63 -19.65 28.29
N ALA A 583 16.97 -20.77 28.60
CA ALA A 583 16.60 -21.13 29.95
C ALA A 583 17.83 -21.28 30.86
N ALA A 584 18.86 -22.02 30.41
CA ALA A 584 20.07 -22.22 31.20
C ALA A 584 20.87 -20.94 31.45
N LEU A 585 20.77 -19.96 30.56
CA LEU A 585 21.40 -18.63 30.70
C LEU A 585 20.51 -17.62 31.41
N GLU A 586 19.28 -17.98 31.78
CA GLU A 586 18.25 -17.06 32.30
C GLU A 586 18.13 -15.80 31.41
N ALA A 587 18.03 -16.03 30.09
CA ALA A 587 18.05 -14.95 29.11
C ALA A 587 16.88 -13.98 29.30
N GLU A 588 17.10 -12.69 29.08
CA GLU A 588 16.01 -11.71 29.07
C GLU A 588 15.03 -12.01 27.93
N LYS A 589 15.58 -12.42 26.78
CA LYS A 589 14.85 -12.63 25.54
C LYS A 589 15.25 -13.90 24.82
N LEU A 590 14.25 -14.65 24.37
CA LEU A 590 14.39 -15.69 23.36
C LEU A 590 13.73 -15.21 22.06
N ILE A 591 14.46 -15.15 20.96
CA ILE A 591 13.95 -14.60 19.69
C ILE A 591 14.07 -15.66 18.60
N PHE A 592 12.96 -16.06 18.00
CA PHE A 592 12.94 -16.96 16.85
C PHE A 592 12.74 -16.15 15.57
N ILE A 593 13.77 -16.16 14.73
CA ILE A 593 13.67 -15.71 13.35
C ILE A 593 13.01 -16.82 12.53
N THR A 594 11.87 -16.51 11.91
CA THR A 594 11.07 -17.46 11.13
C THR A 594 10.68 -16.88 9.76
N ASP A 595 9.94 -17.63 8.96
CA ASP A 595 9.45 -17.28 7.61
C ASP A 595 7.99 -16.79 7.59
N VAL A 596 7.46 -16.39 8.75
CA VAL A 596 6.11 -15.84 8.93
C VAL A 596 6.16 -14.60 9.84
N ALA A 597 5.11 -13.78 9.78
CA ALA A 597 4.99 -12.56 10.57
C ALA A 597 4.99 -12.80 12.09
N GLY A 598 4.44 -13.93 12.52
CA GLY A 598 4.21 -14.30 13.90
C GLY A 598 3.03 -15.28 14.01
N VAL A 599 2.36 -15.30 15.16
CA VAL A 599 1.11 -16.04 15.35
C VAL A 599 -0.05 -15.26 14.73
N LEU A 600 -0.81 -15.91 13.85
CA LEU A 600 -1.97 -15.32 13.19
C LEU A 600 -3.26 -15.88 13.79
N CYS A 601 -4.20 -15.01 14.14
CA CYS A 601 -5.57 -15.38 14.50
C CYS A 601 -6.53 -14.73 13.50
N GLU A 602 -7.35 -15.52 12.83
CA GLU A 602 -8.29 -15.05 11.79
C GLU A 602 -7.67 -14.19 10.67
N GLY A 603 -6.36 -14.36 10.41
CA GLY A 603 -5.61 -13.60 9.40
C GLY A 603 -4.90 -12.35 9.93
N GLU A 604 -5.14 -11.98 11.19
CA GLU A 604 -4.52 -10.84 11.87
C GLU A 604 -3.33 -11.28 12.75
N LEU A 605 -2.29 -10.45 12.81
CA LEU A 605 -1.09 -10.72 13.61
C LEU A 605 -1.36 -10.45 15.10
N MET A 606 -1.23 -11.51 15.90
CA MET A 606 -1.27 -11.41 17.36
C MET A 606 0.06 -10.90 17.87
N ARG A 607 0.15 -9.61 18.18
CA ARG A 607 1.42 -8.97 18.58
C ARG A 607 1.87 -9.31 20.00
N GLN A 608 0.92 -9.53 20.90
CA GLN A 608 1.17 -9.84 22.30
C GLN A 608 0.27 -11.00 22.69
N LEU A 609 0.87 -12.00 23.34
CA LEU A 609 0.18 -13.15 23.90
C LEU A 609 0.69 -13.37 25.33
N SER A 610 -0.20 -13.76 26.23
CA SER A 610 0.21 -14.41 27.47
C SER A 610 0.55 -15.89 27.21
N VAL A 611 1.20 -16.53 28.18
CA VAL A 611 1.40 -17.99 28.18
C VAL A 611 0.06 -18.72 28.01
N GLN A 612 -0.98 -18.29 28.75
CA GLN A 612 -2.31 -18.90 28.65
C GLN A 612 -2.92 -18.71 27.26
N ASP A 613 -2.82 -17.52 26.66
CA ASP A 613 -3.35 -17.28 25.31
C ASP A 613 -2.66 -18.21 24.29
N ALA A 614 -1.35 -18.41 24.42
CA ALA A 614 -0.60 -19.29 23.53
C ALA A 614 -1.01 -20.76 23.69
N GLU A 615 -1.25 -21.24 24.92
CA GLU A 615 -1.75 -22.58 25.20
C GLU A 615 -3.17 -22.79 24.64
N ASP A 616 -4.06 -21.82 24.84
CA ASP A 616 -5.43 -21.84 24.35
C ASP A 616 -5.46 -21.89 22.82
N LEU A 617 -4.61 -21.10 22.16
CA LEU A 617 -4.46 -21.08 20.70
C LEU A 617 -3.84 -22.37 20.13
N ILE A 618 -3.11 -23.15 20.93
CA ILE A 618 -2.69 -24.51 20.54
C ILE A 618 -3.88 -25.46 20.68
N ALA A 619 -4.62 -25.38 21.80
CA ALA A 619 -5.73 -26.28 22.10
C ALA A 619 -6.92 -26.13 21.12
N ASP A 620 -7.25 -24.90 20.74
CA ASP A 620 -8.31 -24.60 19.75
C ASP A 620 -7.88 -24.87 18.30
N LYS A 621 -6.61 -25.24 18.11
CA LYS A 621 -5.95 -25.47 16.82
C LYS A 621 -5.85 -24.21 15.97
N THR A 622 -5.73 -23.02 16.52
CA THR A 622 -5.37 -21.82 15.74
C THR A 622 -3.90 -21.87 15.36
N ILE A 623 -3.03 -22.20 16.32
CA ILE A 623 -1.62 -22.54 16.08
C ILE A 623 -1.56 -23.98 15.54
N ARG A 624 -0.97 -24.15 14.35
CA ARG A 624 -0.91 -25.44 13.64
C ARG A 624 0.47 -25.73 13.07
N GLY A 625 0.70 -27.00 12.75
CA GLY A 625 1.87 -27.46 12.00
C GLY A 625 3.19 -27.14 12.71
N GLY A 626 4.18 -26.67 11.96
CA GLY A 626 5.51 -26.36 12.49
C GLY A 626 5.58 -25.18 13.47
N MET A 627 4.46 -24.48 13.71
CA MET A 627 4.39 -23.42 14.73
C MET A 627 4.18 -23.99 16.14
N ILE A 628 3.52 -25.14 16.27
CA ILE A 628 3.30 -25.81 17.58
C ILE A 628 4.64 -26.04 18.30
N PRO A 629 5.62 -26.76 17.73
CA PRO A 629 6.89 -27.03 18.42
C PRO A 629 7.72 -25.76 18.70
N LYS A 630 7.49 -24.66 17.96
CA LYS A 630 8.13 -23.37 18.22
C LYS A 630 7.58 -22.73 19.48
N VAL A 631 6.25 -22.65 19.56
CA VAL A 631 5.56 -22.04 20.69
C VAL A 631 5.79 -22.89 21.93
N GLU A 632 5.70 -24.22 21.85
CA GLU A 632 6.03 -25.11 22.98
C GLU A 632 7.47 -24.92 23.50
N ALA A 633 8.46 -24.77 22.60
CA ALA A 633 9.83 -24.47 23.01
C ALA A 633 9.95 -23.11 23.70
N MET A 634 9.21 -22.09 23.24
CA MET A 634 9.15 -20.79 23.89
C MET A 634 8.50 -20.86 25.27
N LEU A 635 7.37 -21.55 25.39
CA LEU A 635 6.65 -21.72 26.65
C LEU A 635 7.55 -22.42 27.68
N HIS A 636 8.24 -23.49 27.28
CA HIS A 636 9.23 -24.13 28.13
C HIS A 636 10.33 -23.15 28.59
N ALA A 637 10.86 -22.32 27.68
CA ALA A 637 11.90 -21.36 28.05
C ALA A 637 11.39 -20.31 29.06
N LEU A 638 10.16 -19.83 28.88
CA LEU A 638 9.51 -18.87 29.77
C LEU A 638 9.31 -19.46 31.18
N GLU A 639 8.79 -20.69 31.27
CA GLU A 639 8.62 -21.42 32.54
C GLU A 639 9.95 -21.60 33.30
N HIS A 640 11.08 -21.64 32.57
CA HIS A 640 12.41 -21.84 33.11
C HIS A 640 13.26 -20.55 33.19
N GLY A 641 12.60 -19.39 33.33
CA GLY A 641 13.25 -18.14 33.72
C GLY A 641 13.59 -17.18 32.59
N VAL A 642 13.21 -17.47 31.34
CA VAL A 642 13.26 -16.47 30.26
C VAL A 642 12.12 -15.46 30.44
N GLN A 643 12.40 -14.16 30.37
CA GLN A 643 11.35 -13.16 30.64
C GLN A 643 10.38 -12.93 29.49
N SER A 644 10.85 -13.07 28.24
CA SER A 644 10.02 -12.84 27.05
C SER A 644 10.50 -13.65 25.86
N ALA A 645 9.57 -14.18 25.08
CA ALA A 645 9.85 -14.94 23.86
C ALA A 645 9.22 -14.24 22.65
N HIS A 646 9.94 -14.16 21.54
CA HIS A 646 9.55 -13.36 20.38
C HIS A 646 9.63 -14.18 19.09
N ILE A 647 8.60 -14.11 18.25
CA ILE A 647 8.58 -14.66 16.90
C ILE A 647 8.65 -13.49 15.92
N VAL A 648 9.68 -13.47 15.07
CA VAL A 648 9.95 -12.35 14.16
C VAL A 648 10.09 -12.85 12.73
N ASP A 649 9.52 -12.12 11.78
CA ASP A 649 9.68 -12.39 10.35
C ASP A 649 11.09 -12.05 9.87
N GLY A 650 11.84 -13.09 9.50
CA GLY A 650 13.19 -12.96 8.97
C GLY A 650 13.27 -12.69 7.47
N ARG A 651 12.13 -12.52 6.78
CA ARG A 651 12.09 -12.12 5.36
C ARG A 651 12.16 -10.60 5.17
N VAL A 652 12.00 -9.85 6.26
CA VAL A 652 12.07 -8.39 6.29
C VAL A 652 13.43 -7.99 6.87
N GLN A 653 14.15 -7.11 6.16
CA GLN A 653 15.45 -6.62 6.63
C GLN A 653 15.30 -5.79 7.91
N HIS A 654 16.26 -5.91 8.83
CA HIS A 654 16.31 -5.15 10.09
C HIS A 654 15.13 -5.36 11.04
N ASN A 655 14.33 -6.41 10.82
CA ASN A 655 13.14 -6.67 11.62
C ASN A 655 13.49 -7.13 13.05
N LEU A 656 14.68 -7.72 13.25
CA LEU A 656 15.23 -8.04 14.57
C LEU A 656 15.49 -6.76 15.39
N LEU A 657 16.05 -5.71 14.76
CA LEU A 657 16.23 -4.40 15.42
C LEU A 657 14.87 -3.76 15.72
N ALA A 658 13.95 -3.79 14.75
CA ALA A 658 12.62 -3.21 14.90
C ALA A 658 11.82 -3.87 16.03
N GLU A 659 11.94 -5.18 16.22
CA GLU A 659 11.32 -5.91 17.32
C GLU A 659 11.82 -5.40 18.68
N LEU A 660 13.12 -5.14 18.81
CA LEU A 660 13.73 -4.72 20.08
C LEU A 660 13.56 -3.23 20.38
N PHE A 661 13.39 -2.39 19.36
CA PHE A 661 13.34 -0.93 19.51
C PHE A 661 11.96 -0.29 19.29
N THR A 662 10.89 -1.08 19.37
CA THR A 662 9.51 -0.56 19.29
C THR A 662 8.67 -1.03 20.48
N ASP A 663 7.75 -0.18 20.96
CA ASP A 663 6.90 -0.50 22.13
C ASP A 663 5.97 -1.70 21.94
N ARG A 664 5.56 -1.98 20.70
CA ARG A 664 4.57 -3.01 20.37
C ARG A 664 5.18 -4.25 19.71
N GLY A 665 6.50 -4.27 19.51
CA GLY A 665 7.16 -5.22 18.62
C GLY A 665 6.66 -5.10 17.17
N VAL A 666 7.26 -5.84 16.26
CA VAL A 666 6.84 -6.01 14.86
C VAL A 666 6.34 -7.43 14.58
N GLY A 667 6.67 -8.38 15.45
CA GLY A 667 6.19 -9.76 15.43
C GLY A 667 5.23 -10.08 16.59
N THR A 668 5.27 -11.34 17.05
CA THR A 668 4.53 -11.82 18.22
C THR A 668 5.47 -11.93 19.40
N TRP A 669 5.18 -11.26 20.51
CA TRP A 669 5.83 -11.54 21.79
C TRP A 669 4.92 -12.36 22.71
N ILE A 670 5.52 -13.23 23.52
CA ILE A 670 4.89 -14.05 24.56
C ILE A 670 5.54 -13.75 25.92
N THR A 671 4.73 -13.48 26.94
CA THR A 671 5.15 -13.23 28.35
C THR A 671 4.23 -13.93 29.35
N GLU A 672 4.66 -14.13 30.61
CA GLU A 672 3.83 -14.75 31.67
C GLU A 672 2.55 -13.95 31.96
N GLU A 673 2.66 -12.63 32.11
CA GLU A 673 1.51 -11.71 32.21
C GLU A 673 1.49 -10.77 30.99
N PRO A 674 0.32 -10.39 30.46
CA PRO A 674 0.25 -9.38 29.42
C PRO A 674 0.79 -8.04 29.98
N PRO A 675 1.65 -7.33 29.24
CA PRO A 675 2.12 -6.01 29.68
C PRO A 675 0.91 -5.10 29.90
N ARG A 676 0.86 -4.40 31.05
CA ARG A 676 -0.20 -3.42 31.31
C ARG A 676 -0.16 -2.35 30.22
N ALA A 677 -1.30 -2.19 29.55
CA ALA A 677 -1.53 -1.26 28.44
C ALA A 677 -1.23 0.21 28.78
#